data_AF-A3DGP8-F1
#
_entry.id   AF-A3DGP8-F1
#
_cell.length_a   1.000
_cell.length_b   1.000
_cell.length_c   1.000
_cell.angle_alpha   90.00
_cell.angle_beta   90.00
_cell.angle_gamma   90.00
#
_symmetry.space_group_name_H-M   'P 1'
#
loop_
_entity.id
_entity.type
_entity.pdbx_description
1 polymer ?
#
loop_
_entity_poly.entity_id
_entity_poly.type
_entity_poly.pdbx_seq_one_letter_code
_entity_poly.pdbx_strand_id
1 'polypeptide(L)'
;MNNTDCLLGRRKEINETAYANVLKKELVVYMKRKLMIFFIASVVTLLICSVAVLASGEDVHILINNNGIKFSIPPYVKDEEVFLPMREIFELYGFEVNWNGTERSAEAAKDGKIVKVKVGSNIVKLYGEDYNSKDDVFIFRDRIFISTDVIEAGLNIKVKWDKNKRTIYLNEYTNESITIVGNDNSVILGSNILVNISPRYDIDTVNKIIGENDEMLVEKNYTGAIRGYKELLKHISAKENPEEYIHVLINLGNAYVELASIVNREQNALEAILFYEEALKVDSIDKYPHKKALANRGMGSAYFILSTVRDVEKNTAKALEMFNEALNIFVKDGDQYNCGYLHYLKGRTYYWMAASTNTRDNIIKSLDSLEEALTTFNTENYKDEYIIARSCHGLVLTQFFNFSGEVEHLQRAFDAFNEVLDNITIEEKPILYASTYMQLASYYMYLANKDGDVESYYKCISCMQESLKVYTLDSDSYNYAVAYANIGKAYLLMSYLSQTNVNIDRALSAYEEALKVFKISQFPFNYASVQIDLGEAYTVKAGITGSEEDYNNAQNAFNNALKIYTLKNYPYQYAKTYSEFGKMYIALAYIKDKEENNKKAIECFNEALKVYSFEKYPVLYGYNQELIALSNIELSKIRDPKKHLNKSVEVCNNALKVFRKENIPYLYGVVNIYLGNSYTFLASIENTKENCIQAEKAYMNALEIFTKDASLTYYLEAMTGLAENYVIKSQVENRKENLEKAIAKCNDIIELLDRHRSSPYYGKAQYILLLSYLGLSDFENKEVNLNKALIANREAVSVFEEGNLVFDKSIALAAGANIYLKYSEVNNTVKNLTEAKRTVESALTYFKKENYPYQYAILMNSMGTIYQKLSEKENRIDNLKKSIEAYKEANEIFSIEEYGLYFAKTKHDMGDVYMKLAGSEDRKANIQKALECFSEAIRIYTNEDYPLIHEEIIKKMENIKK
;
A
#
# COMPACT_ATOMS: atom_id res chain seq x y z
N MET A 1 20.07 -1.16 -69.35
CA MET A 1 19.35 -0.34 -70.34
C MET A 1 18.12 0.23 -69.66
N ASN A 2 18.13 1.55 -69.49
CA ASN A 2 16.99 2.48 -69.41
C ASN A 2 15.80 2.12 -68.51
N ASN A 3 15.62 2.79 -67.36
CA ASN A 3 15.19 4.19 -67.16
C ASN A 3 13.70 4.20 -66.76
N THR A 4 13.39 4.60 -65.53
CA THR A 4 12.76 5.91 -65.16
C THR A 4 11.25 5.87 -65.33
N ASP A 5 10.39 6.52 -64.55
CA ASP A 5 10.47 7.41 -63.40
C ASP A 5 8.99 7.67 -63.03
N CYS A 6 8.61 7.72 -61.75
CA CYS A 6 8.38 8.97 -61.01
C CYS A 6 6.90 9.36 -60.92
N LEU A 7 6.36 9.10 -59.72
CA LEU A 7 5.68 10.02 -58.80
C LEU A 7 4.45 10.86 -59.21
N LEU A 8 3.55 10.90 -58.20
CA LEU A 8 2.62 11.94 -57.74
C LEU A 8 1.16 11.92 -58.22
N GLY A 9 0.26 11.83 -57.24
CA GLY A 9 -0.82 12.83 -57.13
C GLY A 9 -2.27 12.34 -57.00
N ARG A 10 -2.66 11.99 -55.76
CA ARG A 10 -3.96 12.26 -55.08
C ARG A 10 -5.33 12.06 -55.77
N ARG A 11 -6.14 11.31 -55.00
CA ARG A 11 -7.58 11.45 -54.64
C ARG A 11 -8.65 10.76 -55.51
N LYS A 12 -9.22 9.72 -54.88
CA LYS A 12 -10.65 9.35 -54.71
C LYS A 12 -11.51 9.32 -55.99
N GLU A 13 -11.89 8.12 -56.43
CA GLU A 13 -13.15 7.44 -56.06
C GLU A 13 -13.23 6.02 -56.65
N ILE A 14 -13.62 5.08 -55.77
CA ILE A 14 -14.51 3.92 -55.98
C ILE A 14 -14.28 3.03 -57.22
N ASN A 15 -13.87 1.77 -56.99
CA ASN A 15 -14.51 0.64 -57.67
C ASN A 15 -14.46 -0.65 -56.82
N GLU A 16 -15.66 -1.15 -56.53
CA GLU A 16 -16.06 -2.11 -55.49
C GLU A 16 -15.77 -3.59 -55.78
N THR A 17 -14.99 -3.93 -56.80
CA THR A 17 -14.90 -5.33 -57.27
C THR A 17 -13.83 -6.18 -56.60
N ALA A 18 -12.91 -5.57 -55.84
CA ALA A 18 -11.91 -6.31 -55.04
C ALA A 18 -12.41 -6.64 -53.61
N TYR A 19 -13.31 -5.84 -53.05
CA TYR A 19 -13.84 -6.03 -51.69
C TYR A 19 -14.91 -7.13 -51.64
N ALA A 20 -15.67 -7.34 -52.72
CA ALA A 20 -16.71 -8.36 -52.80
C ALA A 20 -16.19 -9.81 -52.88
N ASN A 21 -15.00 -10.04 -53.43
CA ASN A 21 -14.42 -11.39 -53.53
C ASN A 21 -13.65 -11.82 -52.27
N VAL A 22 -13.11 -10.86 -51.51
CA VAL A 22 -12.54 -11.11 -50.18
C VAL A 22 -13.66 -11.31 -49.15
N LEU A 23 -14.72 -10.48 -49.19
CA LEU A 23 -15.91 -10.68 -48.36
C LEU A 23 -16.67 -11.96 -48.70
N LYS A 24 -16.71 -12.47 -49.94
CA LYS A 24 -17.32 -13.79 -50.22
C LYS A 24 -16.51 -14.96 -49.67
N LYS A 25 -15.17 -14.90 -49.66
CA LYS A 25 -14.33 -15.95 -49.05
C LYS A 25 -14.41 -15.89 -47.53
N GLU A 26 -14.45 -14.69 -46.94
CA GLU A 26 -14.64 -14.53 -45.49
C GLU A 26 -16.09 -14.75 -45.04
N LEU A 27 -17.13 -14.42 -45.83
CA LEU A 27 -18.52 -14.79 -45.51
C LEU A 27 -18.77 -16.28 -45.69
N VAL A 28 -18.14 -16.97 -46.64
CA VAL A 28 -18.29 -18.43 -46.76
C VAL A 28 -17.50 -19.14 -45.66
N VAL A 29 -16.37 -18.60 -45.20
CA VAL A 29 -15.67 -19.13 -44.01
C VAL A 29 -16.40 -18.75 -42.72
N TYR A 30 -17.01 -17.57 -42.63
CA TYR A 30 -17.80 -17.10 -41.49
C TYR A 30 -19.19 -17.74 -41.44
N MET A 31 -19.83 -18.02 -42.57
CA MET A 31 -21.07 -18.80 -42.68
C MET A 31 -20.80 -20.29 -42.59
N LYS A 32 -19.66 -20.83 -43.03
CA LYS A 32 -19.27 -22.21 -42.69
C LYS A 32 -18.86 -22.32 -41.24
N ARG A 33 -18.23 -21.31 -40.62
CA ARG A 33 -18.01 -21.25 -39.16
C ARG A 33 -19.31 -21.04 -38.41
N LYS A 34 -20.27 -20.23 -38.89
CA LYS A 34 -21.56 -20.04 -38.23
C LYS A 34 -22.53 -21.17 -38.50
N LEU A 35 -22.55 -21.82 -39.66
CA LEU A 35 -23.28 -23.08 -39.89
C LEU A 35 -22.59 -24.23 -39.19
N MET A 36 -21.25 -24.28 -39.09
CA MET A 36 -20.56 -25.28 -38.28
C MET A 36 -20.73 -24.97 -36.79
N ILE A 37 -20.86 -23.72 -36.37
CA ILE A 37 -21.21 -23.33 -34.98
C ILE A 37 -22.71 -23.48 -34.74
N PHE A 38 -23.60 -23.39 -35.74
CA PHE A 38 -25.03 -23.67 -35.61
C PHE A 38 -25.32 -25.16 -35.74
N PHE A 39 -24.50 -25.92 -36.49
CA PHE A 39 -24.58 -27.36 -36.64
C PHE A 39 -23.86 -28.03 -35.47
N ILE A 40 -22.73 -27.50 -34.99
CA ILE A 40 -22.15 -27.88 -33.69
C ILE A 40 -23.09 -27.40 -32.58
N ALA A 41 -23.64 -26.18 -32.59
CA ALA A 41 -24.59 -25.77 -31.55
C ALA A 41 -25.90 -26.55 -31.63
N SER A 42 -26.44 -26.92 -32.80
CA SER A 42 -27.67 -27.73 -32.88
C SER A 42 -27.43 -29.21 -32.64
N VAL A 43 -26.29 -29.77 -33.05
CA VAL A 43 -25.86 -31.12 -32.65
C VAL A 43 -25.49 -31.15 -31.18
N VAL A 44 -24.93 -30.07 -30.61
CA VAL A 44 -24.70 -29.91 -29.16
C VAL A 44 -26.02 -29.67 -28.44
N THR A 45 -27.00 -28.95 -28.99
CA THR A 45 -28.33 -28.74 -28.36
C THR A 45 -29.21 -30.00 -28.45
N LEU A 46 -29.07 -30.81 -29.51
CA LEU A 46 -29.75 -32.11 -29.65
C LEU A 46 -29.01 -33.25 -28.92
N LEU A 47 -27.68 -33.22 -28.77
CA LEU A 47 -26.96 -34.11 -27.83
C LEU A 47 -27.16 -33.69 -26.37
N ILE A 48 -27.47 -32.43 -26.08
CA ILE A 48 -27.87 -31.93 -24.75
C ILE A 48 -29.35 -32.22 -24.45
N CYS A 49 -30.18 -32.58 -25.44
CA CYS A 49 -31.58 -32.98 -25.23
C CYS A 49 -31.85 -34.50 -25.32
N SER A 50 -30.81 -35.35 -25.41
CA SER A 50 -30.98 -36.81 -25.28
C SER A 50 -29.85 -37.50 -24.52
N VAL A 51 -29.31 -36.84 -23.49
CA VAL A 51 -28.86 -37.47 -22.24
C VAL A 51 -29.40 -36.61 -21.09
N ALA A 52 -30.71 -36.42 -21.08
CA ALA A 52 -31.44 -35.96 -19.91
C ALA A 52 -31.88 -37.17 -19.09
N VAL A 53 -30.93 -38.04 -18.73
CA VAL A 53 -30.98 -38.93 -17.58
C VAL A 53 -29.52 -39.18 -17.16
N LEU A 54 -29.17 -38.70 -15.96
CA LEU A 54 -27.94 -38.94 -15.16
C LEU A 54 -26.67 -38.14 -15.51
N ALA A 55 -26.52 -36.97 -14.89
CA ALA A 55 -25.40 -36.61 -13.98
C ALA A 55 -25.47 -35.12 -13.57
N SER A 56 -26.44 -34.74 -12.73
CA SER A 56 -26.41 -33.48 -11.98
C SER A 56 -25.49 -33.62 -10.76
N GLY A 57 -24.26 -33.13 -10.85
CA GLY A 57 -23.41 -32.94 -9.68
C GLY A 57 -23.67 -31.58 -9.05
N GLU A 58 -24.76 -31.42 -8.28
CA GLU A 58 -25.07 -30.17 -7.57
C GLU A 58 -24.06 -29.89 -6.45
N ASP A 59 -23.75 -28.60 -6.20
CA ASP A 59 -22.76 -28.15 -5.22
C ASP A 59 -23.03 -28.73 -3.82
N VAL A 60 -22.01 -29.33 -3.20
CA VAL A 60 -22.05 -29.75 -1.79
C VAL A 60 -21.68 -28.55 -0.92
N HIS A 61 -22.58 -28.14 -0.05
CA HIS A 61 -22.32 -27.09 0.94
C HIS A 61 -21.54 -27.65 2.12
N ILE A 62 -20.49 -26.95 2.57
CA ILE A 62 -19.69 -27.34 3.73
C ILE A 62 -19.96 -26.33 4.83
N LEU A 63 -20.45 -26.80 5.98
CA LEU A 63 -20.67 -25.99 7.17
C LEU A 63 -19.72 -26.46 8.26
N ILE A 64 -18.86 -25.56 8.75
CA ILE A 64 -18.04 -25.82 9.94
C ILE A 64 -18.59 -25.00 11.08
N ASN A 65 -19.03 -25.65 12.16
CA ASN A 65 -19.72 -24.99 13.26
C ASN A 65 -20.83 -24.04 12.75
N ASN A 66 -21.62 -24.51 11.77
CA ASN A 66 -22.67 -23.77 11.05
C ASN A 66 -22.22 -22.58 10.17
N ASN A 67 -20.93 -22.39 9.92
CA ASN A 67 -20.41 -21.38 8.97
C ASN A 67 -20.10 -22.00 7.61
N GLY A 68 -20.59 -21.39 6.54
CA GLY A 68 -20.35 -21.83 5.15
C GLY A 68 -18.90 -21.64 4.73
N ILE A 69 -18.23 -22.73 4.36
CA ILE A 69 -16.86 -22.73 3.84
C ILE A 69 -16.86 -23.26 2.40
N LYS A 70 -15.99 -22.71 1.57
CA LYS A 70 -15.78 -23.17 0.20
C LYS A 70 -14.36 -23.71 0.05
N PHE A 71 -14.24 -24.97 -0.36
CA PHE A 71 -12.96 -25.58 -0.69
C PHE A 71 -12.50 -25.17 -2.10
N SER A 72 -11.19 -25.18 -2.33
CA SER A 72 -10.59 -24.98 -3.66
C SER A 72 -11.07 -26.01 -4.67
N ILE A 73 -11.37 -27.22 -4.23
CA ILE A 73 -11.99 -28.30 -5.00
C ILE A 73 -13.19 -28.83 -4.22
N PRO A 74 -14.36 -29.01 -4.86
CA PRO A 74 -15.57 -29.44 -4.15
C PRO A 74 -15.43 -30.87 -3.60
N PRO A 75 -16.19 -31.21 -2.55
CA PRO A 75 -16.36 -32.59 -2.09
C PRO A 75 -16.75 -33.53 -3.23
N TYR A 76 -16.28 -34.76 -3.17
CA TYR A 76 -16.60 -35.80 -4.15
C TYR A 76 -17.70 -36.69 -3.57
N VAL A 77 -18.82 -36.85 -4.27
CA VAL A 77 -19.93 -37.72 -3.83
C VAL A 77 -19.97 -38.96 -4.71
N LYS A 78 -19.85 -40.14 -4.09
CA LYS A 78 -19.89 -41.45 -4.75
C LYS A 78 -20.70 -42.43 -3.90
N ASP A 79 -21.60 -43.17 -4.53
CA ASP A 79 -22.45 -44.18 -3.86
C ASP A 79 -23.20 -43.64 -2.63
N GLU A 80 -23.72 -42.41 -2.74
CA GLU A 80 -24.38 -41.64 -1.67
C GLU A 80 -23.51 -41.25 -0.46
N GLU A 81 -22.20 -41.54 -0.50
CA GLU A 81 -21.21 -41.10 0.47
C GLU A 81 -20.43 -39.88 -0.05
N VAL A 82 -19.95 -39.07 0.89
CA VAL A 82 -19.19 -37.85 0.59
C VAL A 82 -17.73 -38.03 1.02
N PHE A 83 -16.82 -37.59 0.17
CA PHE A 83 -15.39 -37.61 0.38
C PHE A 83 -14.85 -36.19 0.33
N LEU A 84 -13.93 -35.86 1.23
CA LEU A 84 -13.32 -34.53 1.26
C LEU A 84 -11.85 -34.56 0.84
N PRO A 85 -11.36 -33.50 0.20
CA PRO A 85 -9.94 -33.33 -0.04
C PRO A 85 -9.16 -33.26 1.28
N MET A 86 -8.19 -34.16 1.47
CA MET A 86 -7.40 -34.28 2.71
C MET A 86 -6.66 -32.99 3.05
N ARG A 87 -6.06 -32.31 2.07
CA ARG A 87 -5.29 -31.08 2.30
C ARG A 87 -6.19 -29.98 2.84
N GLU A 88 -7.28 -29.71 2.12
CA GLU A 88 -8.23 -28.66 2.45
C GLU A 88 -8.86 -28.85 3.83
N ILE A 89 -9.17 -30.08 4.22
CA ILE A 89 -9.76 -30.35 5.54
C ILE A 89 -8.72 -30.34 6.66
N PHE A 90 -7.53 -30.95 6.50
CA PHE A 90 -6.54 -31.02 7.57
C PHE A 90 -5.79 -29.69 7.79
N GLU A 91 -5.46 -28.95 6.73
CA GLU A 91 -4.84 -27.61 6.86
C GLU A 91 -5.81 -26.60 7.50
N LEU A 92 -7.11 -26.74 7.27
CA LEU A 92 -8.14 -25.93 7.91
C LEU A 92 -8.17 -26.11 9.43
N TYR A 93 -7.83 -27.31 9.93
CA TYR A 93 -7.66 -27.59 11.35
C TYR A 93 -6.20 -27.44 11.84
N GLY A 94 -5.33 -26.83 11.01
CA GLY A 94 -3.98 -26.44 11.36
C GLY A 94 -2.92 -27.55 11.27
N PHE A 95 -3.20 -28.63 10.54
CA PHE A 95 -2.20 -29.65 10.20
C PHE A 95 -1.40 -29.24 8.97
N GLU A 96 -0.11 -29.53 8.95
CA GLU A 96 0.70 -29.40 7.73
C GLU A 96 0.58 -30.68 6.91
N VAL A 97 0.17 -30.56 5.64
CA VAL A 97 -0.08 -31.72 4.76
C VAL A 97 1.02 -31.86 3.70
N ASN A 98 1.81 -32.92 3.79
CA ASN A 98 2.92 -33.21 2.89
C ASN A 98 2.62 -34.43 2.02
N TRP A 99 2.99 -34.36 0.74
CA TRP A 99 2.79 -35.43 -0.25
C TRP A 99 4.12 -36.10 -0.62
N ASN A 100 4.16 -37.43 -0.60
CA ASN A 100 5.26 -38.23 -1.11
C ASN A 100 4.84 -38.93 -2.40
N GLY A 101 5.28 -38.38 -3.54
CA GLY A 101 4.96 -38.91 -4.87
C GLY A 101 5.52 -40.31 -5.15
N THR A 102 6.64 -40.68 -4.53
CA THR A 102 7.29 -41.98 -4.71
C THR A 102 6.51 -43.09 -4.00
N GLU A 103 6.03 -42.81 -2.79
CA GLU A 103 5.26 -43.77 -1.97
C GLU A 103 3.75 -43.74 -2.26
N ARG A 104 3.31 -42.75 -3.04
CA ARG A 104 1.90 -42.40 -3.24
C ARG A 104 1.16 -42.24 -1.91
N SER A 105 1.78 -41.53 -0.97
CA SER A 105 1.27 -41.33 0.40
C SER A 105 1.23 -39.85 0.77
N ALA A 106 0.27 -39.47 1.61
CA ALA A 106 0.20 -38.15 2.22
C ALA A 106 0.22 -38.25 3.74
N GLU A 107 0.82 -37.25 4.37
CA GLU A 107 0.96 -37.15 5.82
C GLU A 107 0.49 -35.77 6.28
N ALA A 108 -0.43 -35.75 7.25
CA ALA A 108 -0.87 -34.54 7.94
C ALA A 108 -0.29 -34.56 9.36
N ALA A 109 0.42 -33.51 9.78
CA ALA A 109 1.05 -33.43 11.09
C ALA A 109 0.70 -32.15 11.87
N LYS A 110 0.39 -32.27 13.17
CA LYS A 110 0.14 -31.16 14.10
C LYS A 110 0.36 -31.62 15.54
N ASP A 111 1.12 -30.90 16.38
CA ASP A 111 1.24 -31.17 17.82
C ASP A 111 1.57 -32.65 18.17
N GLY A 112 2.44 -33.30 17.38
CA GLY A 112 2.79 -34.72 17.55
C GLY A 112 1.73 -35.72 17.06
N LYS A 113 0.57 -35.25 16.61
CA LYS A 113 -0.48 -36.05 15.95
C LYS A 113 -0.17 -36.19 14.46
N ILE A 114 -0.09 -37.43 13.98
CA ILE A 114 0.21 -37.75 12.58
C ILE A 114 -0.93 -38.57 11.98
N VAL A 115 -1.47 -38.11 10.85
CA VAL A 115 -2.43 -38.86 10.02
C VAL A 115 -1.77 -39.18 8.69
N LYS A 116 -1.51 -40.46 8.43
CA LYS A 116 -0.84 -40.90 7.20
C LYS A 116 -1.75 -41.79 6.37
N VAL A 117 -1.89 -41.44 5.09
CA VAL A 117 -2.73 -42.16 4.13
C VAL A 117 -1.93 -42.60 2.92
N LYS A 118 -2.37 -43.68 2.27
CA LYS A 118 -1.76 -44.18 1.03
C LYS A 118 -2.84 -44.40 -0.03
N VAL A 119 -2.60 -43.88 -1.23
CA VAL A 119 -3.55 -43.98 -2.35
C VAL A 119 -3.75 -45.44 -2.74
N GLY A 120 -5.00 -45.89 -2.82
CA GLY A 120 -5.41 -47.27 -3.10
C GLY A 120 -5.43 -48.19 -1.88
N SER A 121 -5.41 -47.63 -0.67
CA SER A 121 -5.52 -48.36 0.60
C SER A 121 -6.68 -47.80 1.42
N ASN A 122 -7.47 -48.68 2.04
CA ASN A 122 -8.43 -48.33 3.10
C ASN A 122 -7.79 -48.39 4.50
N ILE A 123 -6.57 -48.90 4.63
CA ILE A 123 -5.81 -48.81 5.88
C ILE A 123 -5.11 -47.44 5.92
N VAL A 124 -5.47 -46.62 6.91
CA VAL A 124 -4.84 -45.33 7.21
C VAL A 124 -4.20 -45.39 8.59
N LYS A 125 -3.13 -44.64 8.82
CA LYS A 125 -2.51 -44.54 10.15
C LYS A 125 -2.99 -43.28 10.85
N LEU A 126 -3.72 -43.44 11.95
CA LEU A 126 -4.16 -42.35 12.81
C LEU A 126 -3.36 -42.39 14.11
N TYR A 127 -2.53 -41.37 14.31
CA TYR A 127 -1.71 -41.20 15.52
C TYR A 127 -0.79 -42.40 15.83
N GLY A 128 -0.36 -43.12 14.79
CA GLY A 128 0.52 -44.30 14.89
C GLY A 128 -0.19 -45.65 14.78
N GLU A 129 -1.51 -45.70 14.96
CA GLU A 129 -2.32 -46.92 14.92
C GLU A 129 -2.99 -47.12 13.56
N ASP A 130 -3.15 -48.37 13.14
CA ASP A 130 -3.85 -48.72 11.90
C ASP A 130 -5.38 -48.57 12.09
N TYR A 131 -6.01 -47.79 11.22
CA TYR A 131 -7.44 -47.54 11.18
C TYR A 131 -8.00 -48.01 9.83
N ASN A 132 -9.02 -48.88 9.88
CA ASN A 132 -9.73 -49.36 8.69
C ASN A 132 -10.79 -48.33 8.30
N SER A 133 -10.46 -47.50 7.32
CA SER A 133 -11.38 -46.58 6.65
C SER A 133 -12.52 -47.34 5.98
N LYS A 134 -13.71 -46.73 5.93
CA LYS A 134 -14.86 -47.26 5.18
C LYS A 134 -14.59 -47.45 3.69
N ASP A 135 -13.68 -46.65 3.14
CA ASP A 135 -13.32 -46.64 1.72
C ASP A 135 -11.84 -46.36 1.48
N ASP A 136 -11.37 -46.71 0.29
CA ASP A 136 -10.00 -46.47 -0.16
C ASP A 136 -9.71 -44.97 -0.33
N VAL A 137 -8.49 -44.55 0.02
CA VAL A 137 -7.99 -43.22 -0.31
C VAL A 137 -7.70 -43.14 -1.82
N PHE A 138 -8.21 -42.13 -2.52
CA PHE A 138 -8.02 -41.98 -3.96
C PHE A 138 -7.60 -40.56 -4.37
N ILE A 139 -7.13 -40.42 -5.61
CA ILE A 139 -6.83 -39.11 -6.21
C ILE A 139 -7.94 -38.74 -7.20
N PHE A 140 -8.48 -37.53 -7.06
CA PHE A 140 -9.41 -36.94 -8.00
C PHE A 140 -9.06 -35.46 -8.21
N ARG A 141 -8.97 -35.00 -9.46
CA ARG A 141 -8.58 -33.62 -9.84
C ARG A 141 -7.33 -33.12 -9.09
N ASP A 142 -6.26 -33.90 -9.09
CA ASP A 142 -4.98 -33.57 -8.43
C ASP A 142 -5.10 -33.29 -6.91
N ARG A 143 -6.09 -33.92 -6.26
CA ARG A 143 -6.25 -33.93 -4.79
C ARG A 143 -6.47 -35.32 -4.28
N ILE A 144 -6.00 -35.56 -3.06
CA ILE A 144 -6.23 -36.80 -2.32
C ILE A 144 -7.54 -36.65 -1.57
N PHE A 145 -8.44 -37.59 -1.78
CA PHE A 145 -9.73 -37.66 -1.12
C PHE A 145 -9.74 -38.78 -0.10
N ILE A 146 -10.34 -38.46 1.04
CA ILE A 146 -10.51 -39.36 2.18
C ILE A 146 -11.97 -39.34 2.60
N SER A 147 -12.42 -40.47 3.16
CA SER A 147 -13.79 -40.64 3.63
C SER A 147 -14.05 -39.86 4.93
N THR A 148 -15.32 -39.61 5.22
CA THR A 148 -15.73 -38.82 6.39
C THR A 148 -15.34 -39.44 7.73
N ASP A 149 -15.23 -40.77 7.83
CA ASP A 149 -14.80 -41.47 9.04
C ASP A 149 -13.31 -41.25 9.35
N VAL A 150 -12.45 -41.18 8.33
CA VAL A 150 -11.03 -40.82 8.49
C VAL A 150 -10.90 -39.37 8.99
N ILE A 151 -11.77 -38.48 8.54
CA ILE A 151 -11.80 -37.08 8.95
C ILE A 151 -12.30 -36.96 10.39
N GLU A 152 -13.41 -37.63 10.71
CA GLU A 152 -14.00 -37.68 12.05
C GLU A 152 -13.00 -38.22 13.08
N ALA A 153 -12.32 -39.33 12.79
CA ALA A 153 -11.33 -39.93 13.68
C ALA A 153 -9.99 -39.16 13.69
N GLY A 154 -9.53 -38.69 12.54
CA GLY A 154 -8.24 -38.01 12.37
C GLY A 154 -8.20 -36.56 12.84
N LEU A 155 -9.35 -35.90 12.96
CA LEU A 155 -9.48 -34.54 13.51
C LEU A 155 -10.19 -34.50 14.85
N ASN A 156 -10.79 -35.61 15.28
CA ASN A 156 -11.66 -35.66 16.46
C ASN A 156 -12.77 -34.61 16.38
N ILE A 157 -13.58 -34.71 15.34
CA ILE A 157 -14.74 -33.84 15.06
C ILE A 157 -15.91 -34.71 14.63
N LYS A 158 -17.15 -34.28 14.80
CA LYS A 158 -18.31 -34.95 14.24
C LYS A 158 -18.58 -34.52 12.80
N VAL A 159 -18.75 -35.48 11.92
CA VAL A 159 -19.08 -35.25 10.52
C VAL A 159 -20.49 -35.76 10.21
N LYS A 160 -21.41 -34.86 9.84
CA LYS A 160 -22.78 -35.21 9.42
C LYS A 160 -23.00 -34.85 7.97
N TRP A 161 -23.38 -35.82 7.15
CA TRP A 161 -23.82 -35.60 5.78
C TRP A 161 -25.35 -35.54 5.69
N ASP A 162 -25.91 -34.37 5.40
CA ASP A 162 -27.34 -34.19 5.12
C ASP A 162 -27.59 -34.31 3.61
N LYS A 163 -28.05 -35.51 3.22
CA LYS A 163 -28.35 -35.86 1.82
C LYS A 163 -29.41 -34.95 1.20
N ASN A 164 -30.42 -34.54 1.96
CA ASN A 164 -31.53 -33.73 1.46
C ASN A 164 -31.12 -32.28 1.21
N LYS A 165 -30.25 -31.75 2.09
CA LYS A 165 -29.71 -30.38 1.97
C LYS A 165 -28.40 -30.30 1.20
N ARG A 166 -27.86 -31.43 0.74
CA ARG A 166 -26.51 -31.57 0.18
C ARG A 166 -25.45 -30.83 0.99
N THR A 167 -25.56 -30.91 2.31
CA THR A 167 -24.71 -30.14 3.22
C THR A 167 -23.94 -31.08 4.14
N ILE A 168 -22.62 -30.95 4.16
CA ILE A 168 -21.77 -31.62 5.14
C ILE A 168 -21.53 -30.66 6.31
N TYR A 169 -21.82 -31.13 7.52
CA TYR A 169 -21.60 -30.41 8.77
C TYR A 169 -20.37 -31.02 9.43
N LEU A 170 -19.37 -30.19 9.69
CA LEU A 170 -18.13 -30.53 10.38
C LEU A 170 -18.14 -29.75 11.69
N ASN A 171 -18.51 -30.41 12.77
CA ASN A 171 -18.60 -29.77 14.08
C ASN A 171 -17.52 -30.38 14.95
N GLU A 172 -16.78 -29.56 15.70
CA GLU A 172 -15.94 -30.14 16.75
C GLU A 172 -16.80 -31.01 17.67
N TYR A 173 -16.20 -31.96 18.37
CA TYR A 173 -16.85 -32.48 19.57
C TYR A 173 -16.94 -31.35 20.61
N THR A 174 -17.79 -30.36 20.37
CA THR A 174 -18.57 -29.79 21.46
C THR A 174 -19.18 -31.01 22.10
N ASN A 175 -18.91 -31.28 23.39
CA ASN A 175 -19.64 -32.29 24.17
C ASN A 175 -21.07 -32.26 23.68
N GLU A 176 -21.47 -33.23 22.86
CA GLU A 176 -22.71 -33.12 22.13
C GLU A 176 -23.79 -33.24 23.18
N SER A 177 -24.25 -32.06 23.56
CA SER A 177 -25.64 -31.73 23.61
C SER A 177 -26.45 -32.81 24.30
N ILE A 178 -26.47 -32.70 25.62
CA ILE A 178 -27.78 -32.53 26.24
C ILE A 178 -28.44 -31.37 25.46
N THR A 179 -29.20 -31.71 24.42
CA THR A 179 -30.09 -30.73 23.80
C THR A 179 -31.35 -30.78 24.65
N ILE A 180 -31.56 -29.74 25.44
CA ILE A 180 -32.87 -29.49 26.05
C ILE A 180 -33.72 -28.97 24.90
N VAL A 181 -34.52 -29.84 24.28
CA VAL A 181 -35.47 -29.42 23.26
C VAL A 181 -36.80 -29.18 23.94
N GLY A 182 -37.16 -27.90 24.07
CA GLY A 182 -38.53 -27.40 24.15
C GLY A 182 -39.36 -27.81 25.36
N ASN A 183 -39.89 -26.80 26.07
CA ASN A 183 -41.14 -26.76 26.83
C ASN A 183 -41.44 -27.80 27.94
N ASP A 184 -40.83 -28.99 28.00
CA ASP A 184 -41.24 -30.08 28.88
C ASP A 184 -40.06 -30.95 29.45
N ASN A 185 -38.87 -30.38 29.68
CA ASN A 185 -37.70 -31.07 30.27
C ASN A 185 -37.30 -32.41 29.59
N SER A 186 -37.24 -32.42 28.26
CA SER A 186 -36.82 -33.61 27.50
C SER A 186 -35.34 -33.52 27.10
N VAL A 187 -34.57 -34.57 27.38
CA VAL A 187 -33.19 -34.72 26.87
C VAL A 187 -33.22 -35.64 25.65
N ILE A 188 -32.68 -35.16 24.53
CA ILE A 188 -32.48 -35.98 23.32
C ILE A 188 -31.06 -36.56 23.34
N LEU A 189 -30.97 -37.89 23.44
CA LEU A 189 -29.73 -38.65 23.27
C LEU A 189 -29.67 -39.17 21.82
N GLY A 190 -28.89 -38.49 20.98
CA GLY A 190 -28.72 -38.89 19.58
C GLY A 190 -30.04 -38.86 18.78
N SER A 191 -30.05 -39.54 17.64
CA SER A 191 -31.07 -39.32 16.62
C SER A 191 -32.43 -40.00 16.85
N ASN A 192 -32.79 -40.54 18.02
CA ASN A 192 -34.17 -41.03 18.29
C ASN A 192 -34.50 -41.49 19.74
N ILE A 193 -33.85 -41.00 20.80
CA ILE A 193 -34.25 -41.35 22.18
C ILE A 193 -34.59 -40.09 22.98
N LEU A 194 -35.87 -39.96 23.35
CA LEU A 194 -36.37 -38.97 24.30
C LEU A 194 -36.33 -39.61 25.69
N VAL A 195 -35.52 -39.06 26.60
CA VAL A 195 -35.56 -39.48 28.00
C VAL A 195 -35.98 -38.28 28.85
N ASN A 196 -37.04 -38.46 29.62
CA ASN A 196 -37.47 -37.54 30.66
C ASN A 196 -36.75 -37.95 31.95
N ILE A 197 -35.80 -37.15 32.45
CA ILE A 197 -34.81 -37.64 33.43
C ILE A 197 -34.82 -36.89 34.77
N SER A 198 -35.35 -35.68 34.87
CA SER A 198 -35.15 -34.86 36.07
C SER A 198 -36.46 -34.48 36.77
N PRO A 199 -36.62 -34.79 38.07
CA PRO A 199 -37.73 -34.24 38.84
C PRO A 199 -37.64 -32.70 38.84
N ARG A 200 -38.76 -32.04 38.60
CA ARG A 200 -38.84 -30.58 38.63
C ARG A 200 -38.61 -30.09 40.05
N TYR A 201 -37.80 -29.04 40.17
CA TYR A 201 -37.67 -28.32 41.42
C TYR A 201 -38.91 -27.44 41.64
N ASP A 202 -39.28 -27.27 42.91
CA ASP A 202 -40.21 -26.21 43.28
C ASP A 202 -39.55 -24.84 43.05
N ILE A 203 -40.38 -23.80 42.94
CA ILE A 203 -39.91 -22.47 42.55
C ILE A 203 -38.96 -21.84 43.58
N ASP A 204 -39.08 -22.19 44.87
CA ASP A 204 -38.21 -21.67 45.92
C ASP A 204 -36.81 -22.29 45.78
N THR A 205 -36.74 -23.59 45.48
CA THR A 205 -35.49 -24.28 45.15
C THR A 205 -34.83 -23.71 43.88
N VAL A 206 -35.62 -23.43 42.83
CA VAL A 206 -35.11 -22.79 41.60
C VAL A 206 -34.49 -21.43 41.90
N ASN A 207 -35.21 -20.55 42.60
CA ASN A 207 -34.74 -19.20 42.92
C ASN A 207 -33.50 -19.20 43.82
N LYS A 208 -33.41 -20.17 44.74
CA LYS A 208 -32.21 -20.35 45.57
C LYS A 208 -31.00 -20.72 44.71
N ILE A 209 -31.13 -21.67 43.79
CA ILE A 209 -30.04 -22.09 42.90
C ILE A 209 -29.64 -20.96 41.95
N ILE A 210 -30.59 -20.16 41.47
CA ILE A 210 -30.29 -18.94 40.71
C ILE A 210 -29.42 -18.00 41.53
N GLY A 211 -29.84 -17.66 42.76
CA GLY A 211 -29.09 -16.77 43.64
C GLY A 211 -27.65 -17.25 43.91
N GLU A 212 -27.47 -18.56 44.17
CA GLU A 212 -26.13 -19.14 44.37
C GLU A 212 -25.24 -19.01 43.11
N ASN A 213 -25.80 -19.20 41.91
CA ASN A 213 -25.05 -19.07 40.66
C ASN A 213 -24.81 -17.62 40.23
N ASP A 214 -25.76 -16.72 40.54
CA ASP A 214 -25.61 -15.28 40.34
C ASP A 214 -24.46 -14.75 41.20
N GLU A 215 -24.37 -15.20 42.46
CA GLU A 215 -23.27 -14.88 43.35
C GLU A 215 -21.93 -15.40 42.80
N MET A 216 -21.87 -16.65 42.32
CA MET A 216 -20.67 -17.19 41.64
C MET A 216 -20.26 -16.37 40.41
N LEU A 217 -21.24 -15.87 39.63
CA LEU A 217 -20.98 -15.02 38.48
C LEU A 217 -20.37 -13.67 38.91
N VAL A 218 -20.91 -13.06 39.97
CA VAL A 218 -20.37 -11.81 40.57
C VAL A 218 -18.97 -12.01 41.15
N GLU A 219 -18.71 -13.17 41.77
CA GLU A 219 -17.39 -13.58 42.27
C GLU A 219 -16.40 -13.95 41.15
N LYS A 220 -16.80 -13.82 39.87
CA LYS A 220 -16.02 -14.17 38.67
C LYS A 220 -15.66 -15.66 38.57
N ASN A 221 -16.38 -16.52 39.29
CA ASN A 221 -16.31 -17.97 39.12
C ASN A 221 -17.20 -18.40 37.93
N TYR A 222 -16.83 -17.94 36.73
CA TYR A 222 -17.62 -18.12 35.51
C TYR A 222 -17.87 -19.59 35.18
N THR A 223 -16.86 -20.46 35.38
CA THR A 223 -17.00 -21.90 35.10
C THR A 223 -17.91 -22.61 36.09
N GLY A 224 -17.90 -22.20 37.37
CA GLY A 224 -18.84 -22.68 38.39
C GLY A 224 -20.27 -22.25 38.08
N ALA A 225 -20.48 -20.96 37.83
CA ALA A 225 -21.78 -20.40 37.47
C ALA A 225 -22.37 -21.06 36.21
N ILE A 226 -21.58 -21.20 35.12
CA ILE A 226 -22.02 -21.88 33.90
C ILE A 226 -22.45 -23.33 34.18
N ARG A 227 -21.69 -24.06 35.01
CA ARG A 227 -22.03 -25.44 35.36
C ARG A 227 -23.35 -25.50 36.13
N GLY A 228 -23.53 -24.64 37.13
CA GLY A 228 -24.74 -24.62 37.93
C GLY A 228 -25.97 -24.17 37.14
N TYR A 229 -25.86 -23.14 36.29
CA TYR A 229 -26.94 -22.74 35.39
C TYR A 229 -27.33 -23.84 34.39
N LYS A 230 -26.34 -24.51 33.76
CA LYS A 230 -26.61 -25.63 32.84
C LYS A 230 -27.24 -26.82 33.55
N GLU A 231 -26.92 -27.05 34.82
CA GLU A 231 -27.60 -28.06 35.64
C GLU A 231 -29.04 -27.65 35.91
N LEU A 232 -29.26 -26.40 36.34
CA LEU A 232 -30.59 -25.88 36.62
C LEU A 232 -31.52 -25.93 35.40
N LEU A 233 -31.01 -25.65 34.19
CA LEU A 233 -31.79 -25.74 32.95
C LEU A 233 -32.40 -27.14 32.73
N LYS A 234 -31.85 -28.21 33.31
CA LYS A 234 -32.45 -29.55 33.25
C LYS A 234 -33.75 -29.68 34.06
N HIS A 235 -34.00 -28.75 34.98
CA HIS A 235 -35.12 -28.78 35.92
C HIS A 235 -36.19 -27.72 35.62
N ILE A 236 -35.91 -26.71 34.79
CA ILE A 236 -36.83 -25.61 34.43
C ILE A 236 -37.07 -25.53 32.91
N SER A 237 -38.15 -24.88 32.47
CA SER A 237 -38.47 -24.73 31.04
C SER A 237 -39.10 -23.38 30.69
N ALA A 238 -38.98 -22.98 29.42
CA ALA A 238 -39.56 -21.74 28.89
C ALA A 238 -41.09 -21.63 29.04
N LYS A 239 -41.81 -22.75 29.18
CA LYS A 239 -43.26 -22.79 29.30
C LYS A 239 -43.73 -22.69 30.75
N GLU A 240 -43.06 -23.42 31.63
CA GLU A 240 -43.51 -23.63 33.02
C GLU A 240 -42.83 -22.63 33.98
N ASN A 241 -41.61 -22.18 33.64
CA ASN A 241 -40.81 -21.23 34.39
C ASN A 241 -40.25 -20.14 33.46
N PRO A 242 -41.09 -19.42 32.70
CA PRO A 242 -40.63 -18.52 31.64
C PRO A 242 -39.66 -17.46 32.18
N GLU A 243 -39.94 -16.89 33.35
CA GLU A 243 -39.16 -15.79 33.91
C GLU A 243 -37.76 -16.24 34.35
N GLU A 244 -37.69 -17.35 35.10
CA GLU A 244 -36.46 -17.95 35.59
C GLU A 244 -35.63 -18.53 34.44
N TYR A 245 -36.28 -19.14 33.45
CA TYR A 245 -35.63 -19.66 32.25
C TYR A 245 -34.92 -18.56 31.46
N ILE A 246 -35.62 -17.44 31.19
CA ILE A 246 -35.03 -16.26 30.54
C ILE A 246 -33.84 -15.72 31.35
N HIS A 247 -33.98 -15.63 32.67
CA HIS A 247 -32.92 -15.12 33.54
C HIS A 247 -31.65 -15.98 33.50
N VAL A 248 -31.81 -17.30 33.62
CA VAL A 248 -30.69 -18.26 33.54
C VAL A 248 -29.99 -18.19 32.19
N LEU A 249 -30.73 -18.06 31.08
CA LEU A 249 -30.14 -17.90 29.75
C LEU A 249 -29.36 -16.58 29.61
N ILE A 250 -29.91 -15.47 30.11
CA ILE A 250 -29.20 -14.17 30.11
C ILE A 250 -27.90 -14.27 30.89
N ASN A 251 -27.91 -14.88 32.08
CA ASN A 251 -26.71 -14.98 32.93
C ASN A 251 -25.69 -15.99 32.40
N LEU A 252 -26.11 -17.06 31.73
CA LEU A 252 -25.23 -17.90 30.92
C LEU A 252 -24.56 -17.07 29.83
N GLY A 253 -25.33 -16.29 29.08
CA GLY A 253 -24.81 -15.36 28.08
C GLY A 253 -23.79 -14.38 28.67
N ASN A 254 -24.07 -13.79 29.83
CA ASN A 254 -23.16 -12.86 30.51
C ASN A 254 -21.85 -13.55 30.90
N ALA A 255 -21.91 -14.75 31.49
CA ALA A 255 -20.73 -15.52 31.85
C ALA A 255 -19.84 -15.84 30.63
N TYR A 256 -20.46 -16.16 29.50
CA TYR A 256 -19.75 -16.38 28.24
C TYR A 256 -19.18 -15.08 27.64
N VAL A 257 -19.85 -13.93 27.77
CA VAL A 257 -19.29 -12.62 27.37
C VAL A 257 -18.03 -12.28 28.20
N GLU A 258 -18.09 -12.50 29.51
CA GLU A 258 -16.93 -12.30 30.40
C GLU A 258 -15.78 -13.23 30.03
N LEU A 259 -16.06 -14.52 29.82
CA LEU A 259 -15.06 -15.47 29.35
C LEU A 259 -14.48 -15.09 27.99
N ALA A 260 -15.27 -14.56 27.06
CA ALA A 260 -14.80 -14.12 25.75
C ALA A 260 -13.78 -12.97 25.83
N SER A 261 -13.83 -12.19 26.91
CA SER A 261 -12.85 -11.14 27.18
C SER A 261 -11.52 -11.66 27.72
N ILE A 262 -11.48 -12.92 28.17
CA ILE A 262 -10.32 -13.58 28.80
C ILE A 262 -9.70 -14.65 27.88
N VAL A 263 -10.51 -15.57 27.36
CA VAL A 263 -10.07 -16.76 26.62
C VAL A 263 -11.08 -17.18 25.56
N ASN A 264 -10.63 -17.89 24.51
CA ASN A 264 -11.50 -18.43 23.45
C ASN A 264 -12.52 -17.40 22.93
N ARG A 265 -12.03 -16.17 22.68
CA ARG A 265 -12.84 -14.97 22.42
C ARG A 265 -13.98 -15.20 21.43
N GLU A 266 -13.70 -15.89 20.33
CA GLU A 266 -14.71 -16.18 19.30
C GLU A 266 -15.78 -17.17 19.78
N GLN A 267 -15.35 -18.33 20.27
CA GLN A 267 -16.26 -19.40 20.70
C GLN A 267 -17.18 -18.92 21.82
N ASN A 268 -16.62 -18.27 22.83
CA ASN A 268 -17.40 -17.76 23.95
C ASN A 268 -18.37 -16.64 23.53
N ALA A 269 -17.98 -15.76 22.60
CA ALA A 269 -18.91 -14.76 22.06
C ALA A 269 -20.07 -15.39 21.27
N LEU A 270 -19.81 -16.45 20.50
CA LEU A 270 -20.85 -17.19 19.77
C LEU A 270 -21.79 -17.93 20.73
N GLU A 271 -21.26 -18.60 21.75
CA GLU A 271 -22.05 -19.26 22.81
C GLU A 271 -22.96 -18.23 23.51
N ALA A 272 -22.42 -17.06 23.87
CA ALA A 272 -23.21 -16.00 24.47
C ALA A 272 -24.39 -15.57 23.56
N ILE A 273 -24.14 -15.36 22.27
CA ILE A 273 -25.18 -15.01 21.29
C ILE A 273 -26.29 -16.07 21.26
N LEU A 274 -25.94 -17.36 21.29
CA LEU A 274 -26.93 -18.44 21.28
C LEU A 274 -27.87 -18.37 22.50
N PHE A 275 -27.33 -18.17 23.70
CA PHE A 275 -28.16 -18.06 24.91
C PHE A 275 -29.06 -16.83 24.90
N TYR A 276 -28.56 -15.67 24.42
CA TYR A 276 -29.42 -14.49 24.29
C TYR A 276 -30.50 -14.66 23.22
N GLU A 277 -30.16 -15.26 22.07
CA GLU A 277 -31.15 -15.58 21.04
C GLU A 277 -32.24 -16.53 21.55
N GLU A 278 -31.86 -17.50 22.37
CA GLU A 278 -32.81 -18.41 23.00
C GLU A 278 -33.72 -17.66 23.99
N ALA A 279 -33.16 -16.79 24.83
CA ALA A 279 -33.93 -15.96 25.75
C ALA A 279 -34.95 -15.06 25.02
N LEU A 280 -34.54 -14.46 23.89
CA LEU A 280 -35.38 -13.59 23.07
C LEU A 280 -36.46 -14.34 22.27
N LYS A 281 -36.33 -15.66 22.08
CA LYS A 281 -37.32 -16.52 21.38
C LYS A 281 -38.43 -17.05 22.30
N VAL A 282 -38.32 -16.86 23.61
CA VAL A 282 -39.37 -17.30 24.55
C VAL A 282 -40.66 -16.51 24.30
N ASP A 283 -41.76 -17.19 23.99
CA ASP A 283 -43.05 -16.57 23.60
C ASP A 283 -43.58 -15.49 24.56
N SER A 284 -43.18 -15.56 25.83
CA SER A 284 -43.60 -14.62 26.87
C SER A 284 -42.62 -13.46 27.11
N ILE A 285 -41.54 -13.33 26.34
CA ILE A 285 -40.48 -12.32 26.55
C ILE A 285 -41.02 -10.87 26.59
N ASP A 286 -42.07 -10.57 25.82
CA ASP A 286 -42.68 -9.24 25.79
C ASP A 286 -43.40 -8.87 27.10
N LYS A 287 -43.69 -9.85 27.98
CA LYS A 287 -44.17 -9.60 29.35
C LYS A 287 -43.06 -9.15 30.29
N TYR A 288 -41.80 -9.35 29.91
CA TYR A 288 -40.61 -9.05 30.71
C TYR A 288 -39.69 -8.05 29.98
N PRO A 289 -40.15 -6.81 29.72
CA PRO A 289 -39.43 -5.83 28.89
C PRO A 289 -38.02 -5.54 29.41
N HIS A 290 -37.84 -5.44 30.73
CA HIS A 290 -36.51 -5.23 31.33
C HIS A 290 -35.54 -6.40 31.02
N LYS A 291 -35.98 -7.66 31.13
CA LYS A 291 -35.16 -8.83 30.76
C LYS A 291 -34.88 -8.89 29.26
N LYS A 292 -35.85 -8.51 28.42
CA LYS A 292 -35.65 -8.35 26.96
C LYS A 292 -34.54 -7.34 26.66
N ALA A 293 -34.55 -6.20 27.35
CA ALA A 293 -33.53 -5.17 27.21
C ALA A 293 -32.15 -5.65 27.67
N LEU A 294 -32.07 -6.39 28.79
CA LEU A 294 -30.83 -7.00 29.27
C LEU A 294 -30.26 -8.04 28.29
N ALA A 295 -31.12 -8.89 27.70
CA ALA A 295 -30.72 -9.86 26.69
C ALA A 295 -30.16 -9.16 25.43
N ASN A 296 -30.85 -8.13 24.93
CA ASN A 296 -30.38 -7.33 23.80
C ASN A 296 -29.05 -6.60 24.12
N ARG A 297 -28.92 -6.01 25.30
CA ARG A 297 -27.65 -5.40 25.75
C ARG A 297 -26.51 -6.42 25.75
N GLY A 298 -26.72 -7.60 26.33
CA GLY A 298 -25.74 -8.67 26.37
C GLY A 298 -25.37 -9.20 24.97
N MET A 299 -26.37 -9.41 24.12
CA MET A 299 -26.19 -9.86 22.74
C MET A 299 -25.42 -8.83 21.90
N GLY A 300 -25.69 -7.54 22.11
CA GLY A 300 -24.93 -6.46 21.49
C GLY A 300 -23.44 -6.49 21.90
N SER A 301 -23.15 -6.69 23.19
CA SER A 301 -21.77 -6.84 23.68
C SER A 301 -21.07 -8.06 23.08
N ALA A 302 -21.76 -9.19 22.95
CA ALA A 302 -21.22 -10.39 22.32
C ALA A 302 -20.92 -10.17 20.82
N TYR A 303 -21.82 -9.49 20.08
CA TYR A 303 -21.55 -9.09 18.70
C TYR A 303 -20.38 -8.10 18.59
N PHE A 304 -20.26 -7.13 19.51
CA PHE A 304 -19.11 -6.24 19.54
C PHE A 304 -17.80 -7.02 19.72
N ILE A 305 -17.75 -7.98 20.66
CA ILE A 305 -16.57 -8.83 20.86
C ILE A 305 -16.26 -9.63 19.58
N LEU A 306 -17.29 -10.23 18.96
CA LEU A 306 -17.13 -10.98 17.71
C LEU A 306 -16.60 -10.09 16.57
N SER A 307 -16.99 -8.80 16.55
CA SER A 307 -16.49 -7.82 15.59
C SER A 307 -14.99 -7.54 15.74
N THR A 308 -14.39 -7.80 16.90
CA THR A 308 -12.94 -7.69 17.09
C THR A 308 -12.18 -8.90 16.53
N VAL A 309 -12.89 -9.99 16.22
CA VAL A 309 -12.33 -11.23 15.67
C VAL A 309 -12.58 -11.32 14.17
N ARG A 310 -13.81 -11.09 13.72
CA ARG A 310 -14.22 -11.21 12.30
C ARG A 310 -15.43 -10.35 11.95
N ASP A 311 -15.64 -10.16 10.65
CA ASP A 311 -16.81 -9.50 10.07
C ASP A 311 -17.16 -8.16 10.77
N VAL A 312 -16.15 -7.30 10.95
CA VAL A 312 -16.25 -6.05 11.73
C VAL A 312 -17.53 -5.28 11.41
N GLU A 313 -17.80 -5.01 10.13
CA GLU A 313 -18.97 -4.24 9.70
C GLU A 313 -20.31 -4.91 10.06
N LYS A 314 -20.45 -6.21 9.77
CA LYS A 314 -21.68 -6.96 10.07
C LYS A 314 -21.94 -7.02 11.56
N ASN A 315 -20.91 -7.32 12.35
CA ASN A 315 -21.04 -7.53 13.78
C ASN A 315 -21.18 -6.22 14.55
N THR A 316 -20.51 -5.13 14.14
CA THR A 316 -20.74 -3.79 14.73
C THR A 316 -22.15 -3.27 14.42
N ALA A 317 -22.67 -3.49 13.21
CA ALA A 317 -24.05 -3.14 12.86
C ALA A 317 -25.07 -3.86 13.74
N LYS A 318 -24.92 -5.19 13.89
CA LYS A 318 -25.75 -5.98 14.80
C LYS A 318 -25.63 -5.53 16.25
N ALA A 319 -24.42 -5.24 16.72
CA ALA A 319 -24.22 -4.74 18.08
C ALA A 319 -25.01 -3.44 18.32
N LEU A 320 -24.91 -2.46 17.40
CA LEU A 320 -25.65 -1.21 17.47
C LEU A 320 -27.17 -1.40 17.39
N GLU A 321 -27.65 -2.34 16.57
CA GLU A 321 -29.07 -2.70 16.49
C GLU A 321 -29.59 -3.17 17.86
N MET A 322 -28.92 -4.15 18.47
CA MET A 322 -29.30 -4.67 19.79
C MET A 322 -29.18 -3.61 20.89
N PHE A 323 -28.16 -2.75 20.84
CA PHE A 323 -28.03 -1.64 21.79
C PHE A 323 -29.16 -0.62 21.66
N ASN A 324 -29.58 -0.29 20.45
CA ASN A 324 -30.70 0.65 20.24
C ASN A 324 -32.04 0.04 20.69
N GLU A 325 -32.25 -1.27 20.47
CA GLU A 325 -33.44 -1.95 20.99
C GLU A 325 -33.49 -1.93 22.53
N ALA A 326 -32.37 -2.25 23.18
CA ALA A 326 -32.27 -2.20 24.64
C ALA A 326 -32.46 -0.77 25.18
N LEU A 327 -31.86 0.23 24.53
CA LEU A 327 -31.93 1.63 24.94
C LEU A 327 -33.38 2.15 24.90
N ASN A 328 -34.13 1.81 23.85
CA ASN A 328 -35.53 2.20 23.71
C ASN A 328 -36.43 1.67 24.85
N ILE A 329 -36.05 0.55 25.46
CA ILE A 329 -36.79 -0.04 26.59
C ILE A 329 -36.34 0.60 27.89
N PHE A 330 -35.03 0.66 28.17
CA PHE A 330 -34.52 1.23 29.42
C PHE A 330 -34.87 2.71 29.62
N VAL A 331 -34.96 3.49 28.52
CA VAL A 331 -35.44 4.88 28.58
C VAL A 331 -36.89 4.95 29.06
N LYS A 332 -37.75 4.01 28.63
CA LYS A 332 -39.15 3.94 29.08
C LYS A 332 -39.27 3.45 30.53
N ASP A 333 -38.38 2.54 30.93
CA ASP A 333 -38.33 1.96 32.27
C ASP A 333 -37.68 2.91 33.30
N GLY A 334 -37.06 4.01 32.84
CA GLY A 334 -36.36 4.97 33.70
C GLY A 334 -35.03 4.45 34.27
N ASP A 335 -34.46 3.40 33.68
CA ASP A 335 -33.22 2.77 34.12
C ASP A 335 -32.01 3.56 33.61
N GLN A 336 -31.65 4.61 34.36
CA GLN A 336 -30.59 5.55 33.99
C GLN A 336 -29.23 4.85 33.86
N TYR A 337 -28.91 3.90 34.75
CA TYR A 337 -27.67 3.14 34.70
C TYR A 337 -27.50 2.42 33.35
N ASN A 338 -28.51 1.65 32.95
CA ASN A 338 -28.44 0.91 31.70
C ASN A 338 -28.44 1.80 30.46
N CYS A 339 -29.11 2.96 30.52
CA CYS A 339 -29.03 3.96 29.47
C CYS A 339 -27.59 4.47 29.31
N GLY A 340 -26.97 4.95 30.39
CA GLY A 340 -25.57 5.42 30.38
C GLY A 340 -24.59 4.34 29.89
N TYR A 341 -24.79 3.09 30.32
CA TYR A 341 -23.93 1.98 29.92
C TYR A 341 -24.06 1.64 28.44
N LEU A 342 -25.27 1.69 27.88
CA LEU A 342 -25.50 1.50 26.44
C LEU A 342 -24.88 2.62 25.59
N HIS A 343 -24.94 3.87 26.06
CA HIS A 343 -24.25 4.98 25.41
C HIS A 343 -22.73 4.76 25.38
N TYR A 344 -22.15 4.27 26.47
CA TYR A 344 -20.74 3.85 26.51
C TYR A 344 -20.42 2.72 25.50
N LEU A 345 -21.24 1.65 25.46
CA LEU A 345 -21.04 0.54 24.52
C LEU A 345 -21.21 0.95 23.06
N LYS A 346 -22.17 1.84 22.75
CA LYS A 346 -22.34 2.45 21.42
C LYS A 346 -21.11 3.29 21.05
N GLY A 347 -20.61 4.10 21.98
CA GLY A 347 -19.38 4.87 21.81
C GLY A 347 -18.20 4.00 21.37
N ARG A 348 -17.94 2.91 22.10
CA ARG A 348 -16.91 1.92 21.74
C ARG A 348 -17.15 1.26 20.38
N THR A 349 -18.40 0.94 20.08
CA THR A 349 -18.76 0.25 18.84
C THR A 349 -18.57 1.15 17.63
N TYR A 350 -18.96 2.43 17.71
CA TYR A 350 -18.69 3.40 16.67
C TYR A 350 -17.20 3.64 16.47
N TYR A 351 -16.42 3.73 17.55
CA TYR A 351 -14.96 3.82 17.45
C TYR A 351 -14.37 2.63 16.69
N TRP A 352 -14.78 1.40 17.01
CA TRP A 352 -14.30 0.21 16.32
C TRP A 352 -14.76 0.15 14.86
N MET A 353 -16.01 0.54 14.58
CA MET A 353 -16.57 0.61 13.23
C MET A 353 -15.86 1.65 12.36
N ALA A 354 -15.28 2.70 12.96
CA ALA A 354 -14.50 3.70 12.22
C ALA A 354 -13.31 3.08 11.47
N ALA A 355 -12.82 1.92 11.91
CA ALA A 355 -11.77 1.19 11.22
C ALA A 355 -12.24 0.54 9.90
N SER A 356 -13.54 0.25 9.71
CA SER A 356 -14.04 -0.46 8.53
C SER A 356 -14.66 0.47 7.48
N THR A 357 -15.49 1.43 7.91
CA THR A 357 -16.24 2.34 7.03
C THR A 357 -16.50 3.70 7.70
N ASN A 358 -16.77 4.73 6.90
CA ASN A 358 -17.21 6.07 7.34
C ASN A 358 -16.44 6.61 8.56
N THR A 359 -15.10 6.49 8.52
CA THR A 359 -14.21 6.68 9.68
C THR A 359 -14.51 7.95 10.46
N ARG A 360 -14.58 9.11 9.80
CA ARG A 360 -14.81 10.41 10.47
C ARG A 360 -16.17 10.47 11.18
N ASP A 361 -17.25 10.13 10.48
CA ASP A 361 -18.61 10.19 11.03
C ASP A 361 -18.77 9.25 12.22
N ASN A 362 -18.12 8.09 12.15
CA ASN A 362 -18.14 7.11 13.24
C ASN A 362 -17.34 7.59 14.45
N ILE A 363 -16.22 8.31 14.28
CA ILE A 363 -15.52 8.92 15.42
C ILE A 363 -16.37 10.01 16.09
N ILE A 364 -17.09 10.84 15.32
CA ILE A 364 -18.00 11.85 15.89
C ILE A 364 -19.12 11.18 16.71
N LYS A 365 -19.82 10.20 16.11
CA LYS A 365 -20.85 9.42 16.82
C LYS A 365 -20.33 8.73 18.07
N SER A 366 -19.06 8.33 18.04
CA SER A 366 -18.39 7.73 19.19
C SER A 366 -18.23 8.73 20.33
N LEU A 367 -17.75 9.95 20.06
CA LEU A 367 -17.66 11.02 21.05
C LEU A 367 -19.02 11.40 21.59
N ASP A 368 -20.00 11.65 20.73
CA ASP A 368 -21.35 12.04 21.14
C ASP A 368 -21.95 11.00 22.11
N SER A 369 -21.81 9.71 21.78
CA SER A 369 -22.31 8.63 22.64
C SER A 369 -21.54 8.54 23.97
N LEU A 370 -20.24 8.84 24.00
CA LEU A 370 -19.46 8.82 25.24
C LEU A 370 -19.77 10.04 26.11
N GLU A 371 -19.97 11.21 25.52
CA GLU A 371 -20.41 12.41 26.24
C GLU A 371 -21.79 12.19 26.86
N GLU A 372 -22.73 11.56 26.15
CA GLU A 372 -24.02 11.13 26.72
C GLU A 372 -23.84 10.18 27.91
N ALA A 373 -22.95 9.18 27.83
CA ALA A 373 -22.66 8.29 28.94
C ALA A 373 -22.10 9.02 30.17
N LEU A 374 -21.20 9.99 29.95
CA LEU A 374 -20.59 10.82 31.00
C LEU A 374 -21.55 11.84 31.63
N THR A 375 -22.74 12.06 31.05
CA THR A 375 -23.80 12.81 31.75
C THR A 375 -24.44 11.99 32.87
N THR A 376 -24.46 10.67 32.72
CA THR A 376 -25.04 9.72 33.69
C THR A 376 -23.99 9.26 34.69
N PHE A 377 -22.80 8.90 34.20
CA PHE A 377 -21.69 8.46 35.03
C PHE A 377 -20.80 9.65 35.36
N ASN A 378 -20.61 9.91 36.64
CA ASN A 378 -19.76 11.01 37.12
C ASN A 378 -19.06 10.62 38.43
N THR A 379 -18.31 11.55 39.03
CA THR A 379 -17.54 11.27 40.24
C THR A 379 -18.41 11.00 41.49
N GLU A 380 -19.67 11.43 41.47
CA GLU A 380 -20.63 11.21 42.55
C GLU A 380 -21.48 9.95 42.33
N ASN A 381 -21.84 9.66 41.07
CA ASN A 381 -22.71 8.56 40.67
C ASN A 381 -22.00 7.60 39.70
N TYR A 382 -21.94 6.32 40.06
CA TYR A 382 -21.35 5.27 39.22
C TYR A 382 -19.87 5.53 38.89
N LYS A 383 -19.05 5.76 39.93
CA LYS A 383 -17.63 6.13 39.79
C LYS A 383 -16.84 5.14 38.92
N ASP A 384 -17.14 3.86 39.01
CA ASP A 384 -16.44 2.81 38.25
C ASP A 384 -16.72 2.91 36.75
N GLU A 385 -17.99 3.07 36.39
CA GLU A 385 -18.44 3.28 35.01
C GLU A 385 -17.94 4.62 34.46
N TYR A 386 -17.86 5.66 35.31
CA TYR A 386 -17.29 6.95 34.93
C TYR A 386 -15.84 6.80 34.46
N ILE A 387 -14.99 6.14 35.25
CA ILE A 387 -13.57 5.95 34.93
C ILE A 387 -13.43 5.15 33.63
N ILE A 388 -14.24 4.11 33.41
CA ILE A 388 -14.23 3.30 32.19
C ILE A 388 -14.66 4.14 30.96
N ALA A 389 -15.76 4.88 31.07
CA ALA A 389 -16.25 5.75 29.99
C ALA A 389 -15.25 6.88 29.69
N ARG A 390 -14.62 7.45 30.72
CA ARG A 390 -13.61 8.52 30.61
C ARG A 390 -12.34 8.04 29.91
N SER A 391 -11.88 6.83 30.21
CA SER A 391 -10.76 6.19 29.51
C SER A 391 -11.07 6.02 28.01
N CYS A 392 -12.27 5.51 27.68
CA CYS A 392 -12.69 5.39 26.29
C CYS A 392 -12.82 6.75 25.59
N HIS A 393 -13.33 7.77 26.29
CA HIS A 393 -13.44 9.13 25.75
C HIS A 393 -12.06 9.72 25.40
N GLY A 394 -11.04 9.53 26.24
CA GLY A 394 -9.66 9.93 25.94
C GLY A 394 -9.10 9.26 24.69
N LEU A 395 -9.39 7.97 24.48
CA LEU A 395 -8.98 7.23 23.28
C LEU A 395 -9.56 7.85 22.01
N VAL A 396 -10.87 8.12 22.02
CA VAL A 396 -11.57 8.64 20.85
C VAL A 396 -11.10 10.06 20.53
N LEU A 397 -10.86 10.89 21.54
CA LEU A 397 -10.27 12.22 21.38
C LEU A 397 -8.86 12.17 20.77
N THR A 398 -8.04 11.21 21.20
CA THR A 398 -6.71 10.98 20.65
C THR A 398 -6.80 10.67 19.14
N GLN A 399 -7.73 9.80 18.75
CA GLN A 399 -7.98 9.50 17.34
C GLN A 399 -8.59 10.69 16.57
N PHE A 400 -9.35 11.54 17.24
CA PHE A 400 -9.94 12.73 16.63
C PHE A 400 -8.89 13.75 16.21
N PHE A 401 -7.89 13.97 17.06
CA PHE A 401 -6.73 14.80 16.73
C PHE A 401 -6.04 14.34 15.44
N ASN A 402 -5.87 13.03 15.24
CA ASN A 402 -5.19 12.48 14.07
C ASN A 402 -5.80 12.94 12.73
N PHE A 403 -7.12 13.13 12.66
CA PHE A 403 -7.77 13.58 11.42
C PHE A 403 -8.05 15.09 11.37
N SER A 404 -8.28 15.73 12.53
CA SER A 404 -8.66 17.15 12.60
C SER A 404 -7.47 18.09 12.72
N GLY A 405 -6.38 17.64 13.33
CA GLY A 405 -5.24 18.47 13.71
C GLY A 405 -5.50 19.41 14.90
N GLU A 406 -6.67 19.32 15.54
CA GLU A 406 -7.07 20.23 16.63
C GLU A 406 -6.42 19.81 17.96
N VAL A 407 -5.42 20.58 18.39
CA VAL A 407 -4.57 20.27 19.56
C VAL A 407 -5.36 20.20 20.88
N GLU A 408 -6.51 20.88 20.96
CA GLU A 408 -7.40 20.83 22.13
C GLU A 408 -7.84 19.40 22.46
N HIS A 409 -8.14 18.58 21.45
CA HIS A 409 -8.55 17.19 21.66
C HIS A 409 -7.41 16.34 22.25
N LEU A 410 -6.17 16.63 21.87
CA LEU A 410 -5.01 15.93 22.41
C LEU A 410 -4.83 16.26 23.91
N GLN A 411 -4.97 17.53 24.30
CA GLN A 411 -4.94 17.93 25.72
C GLN A 411 -6.08 17.28 26.52
N ARG A 412 -7.32 17.35 26.01
CA ARG A 412 -8.48 16.72 26.65
C ARG A 412 -8.30 15.21 26.82
N ALA A 413 -7.63 14.54 25.89
CA ALA A 413 -7.31 13.12 26.00
C ALA A 413 -6.32 12.84 27.12
N PHE A 414 -5.24 13.62 27.21
CA PHE A 414 -4.25 13.51 28.29
C PHE A 414 -4.89 13.67 29.67
N ASP A 415 -5.72 14.69 29.82
CA ASP A 415 -6.43 14.97 31.07
C ASP A 415 -7.34 13.79 31.45
N ALA A 416 -8.07 13.23 30.47
CA ALA A 416 -8.93 12.07 30.69
C ALA A 416 -8.14 10.82 31.14
N PHE A 417 -6.96 10.55 30.56
CA PHE A 417 -6.15 9.41 30.97
C PHE A 417 -5.53 9.57 32.35
N ASN A 418 -5.02 10.77 32.69
CA ASN A 418 -4.46 11.01 34.03
C ASN A 418 -5.55 10.96 35.10
N GLU A 419 -6.73 11.53 34.82
CA GLU A 419 -7.88 11.45 35.74
C GLU A 419 -8.26 9.99 36.05
N VAL A 420 -8.16 9.11 35.07
CA VAL A 420 -8.36 7.67 35.26
C VAL A 420 -7.27 7.07 36.15
N LEU A 421 -5.99 7.33 35.84
CA LEU A 421 -4.84 6.79 36.57
C LEU A 421 -4.73 7.32 38.02
N ASP A 422 -5.20 8.54 38.29
CA ASP A 422 -5.26 9.12 39.64
C ASP A 422 -6.29 8.41 40.55
N ASN A 423 -7.23 7.67 39.95
CA ASN A 423 -8.32 7.01 40.66
C ASN A 423 -8.21 5.48 40.70
N ILE A 424 -7.15 4.88 40.14
CA ILE A 424 -6.97 3.42 40.10
C ILE A 424 -5.52 3.03 40.40
N THR A 425 -5.34 1.84 40.99
CA THR A 425 -4.01 1.21 41.14
C THR A 425 -3.93 -0.09 40.34
N ILE A 426 -2.71 -0.59 40.11
CA ILE A 426 -2.50 -1.87 39.43
C ILE A 426 -3.03 -3.05 40.26
N GLU A 427 -3.00 -2.95 41.60
CA GLU A 427 -3.53 -3.98 42.51
C GLU A 427 -5.07 -3.99 42.52
N GLU A 428 -5.71 -2.82 42.48
CA GLU A 428 -7.17 -2.70 42.54
C GLU A 428 -7.84 -3.02 41.20
N LYS A 429 -7.31 -2.47 40.10
CA LYS A 429 -7.91 -2.59 38.75
C LYS A 429 -6.84 -2.86 37.67
N PRO A 430 -6.16 -4.02 37.69
CA PRO A 430 -5.02 -4.29 36.81
C PRO A 430 -5.32 -4.15 35.32
N ILE A 431 -6.48 -4.64 34.87
CA ILE A 431 -6.89 -4.57 33.45
C ILE A 431 -7.16 -3.12 33.02
N LEU A 432 -7.82 -2.32 33.87
CA LEU A 432 -8.12 -0.92 33.56
C LEU A 432 -6.85 -0.05 33.62
N TYR A 433 -5.95 -0.34 34.56
CA TYR A 433 -4.61 0.25 34.64
C TYR A 433 -3.83 0.00 33.34
N ALA A 434 -3.67 -1.27 32.96
CA ALA A 434 -2.89 -1.65 31.77
C ALA A 434 -3.48 -1.10 30.47
N SER A 435 -4.81 -1.19 30.28
CA SER A 435 -5.47 -0.61 29.10
C SER A 435 -5.33 0.91 29.04
N THR A 436 -5.40 1.62 30.17
CA THR A 436 -5.22 3.08 30.20
C THR A 436 -3.79 3.47 29.80
N TYR A 437 -2.77 2.73 30.24
CA TYR A 437 -1.40 2.95 29.77
C TYR A 437 -1.23 2.67 28.27
N MET A 438 -1.91 1.66 27.70
CA MET A 438 -1.92 1.46 26.24
C MET A 438 -2.54 2.65 25.50
N GLN A 439 -3.60 3.24 26.03
CA GLN A 439 -4.20 4.44 25.41
C GLN A 439 -3.29 5.67 25.55
N LEU A 440 -2.67 5.85 26.72
CA LEU A 440 -1.71 6.91 26.96
C LEU A 440 -0.47 6.78 26.06
N ALA A 441 -0.03 5.56 25.78
CA ALA A 441 1.02 5.31 24.80
C ALA A 441 0.62 5.77 23.40
N SER A 442 -0.62 5.52 22.99
CA SER A 442 -1.16 6.02 21.72
C SER A 442 -1.17 7.56 21.69
N TYR A 443 -1.57 8.22 22.79
CA TYR A 443 -1.43 9.67 22.95
C TYR A 443 0.01 10.15 22.72
N TYR A 444 1.00 9.53 23.38
CA TYR A 444 2.40 9.90 23.23
C TYR A 444 2.94 9.64 21.83
N MET A 445 2.44 8.62 21.13
CA MET A 445 2.74 8.37 19.72
C MET A 445 2.30 9.54 18.84
N TYR A 446 1.09 10.07 19.06
CA TYR A 446 0.58 11.22 18.31
C TYR A 446 1.32 12.52 18.65
N LEU A 447 1.64 12.72 19.94
CA LEU A 447 2.45 13.86 20.37
C LEU A 447 3.84 13.83 19.75
N ALA A 448 4.49 12.65 19.71
CA ALA A 448 5.79 12.48 19.08
C ALA A 448 5.77 12.80 17.58
N ASN A 449 4.73 12.37 16.87
CA ASN A 449 4.54 12.70 15.45
C ASN A 449 4.32 14.20 15.21
N LYS A 450 3.63 14.88 16.13
CA LYS A 450 3.36 16.33 16.04
C LYS A 450 4.61 17.16 16.33
N ASP A 451 5.30 16.85 17.42
CA ASP A 451 6.40 17.70 17.92
C ASP A 451 7.77 17.25 17.37
N GLY A 452 7.86 16.08 16.74
CA GLY A 452 9.10 15.50 16.20
C GLY A 452 10.08 15.05 17.28
N ASP A 453 9.59 14.86 18.51
CA ASP A 453 10.39 14.60 19.70
C ASP A 453 10.54 13.09 19.98
N VAL A 454 11.80 12.68 20.21
CA VAL A 454 12.18 11.30 20.53
C VAL A 454 11.77 10.91 21.96
N GLU A 455 11.72 11.87 22.90
CA GLU A 455 11.33 11.61 24.29
C GLU A 455 9.88 11.10 24.37
N SER A 456 8.99 11.65 23.56
CA SER A 456 7.60 11.20 23.45
C SER A 456 7.48 9.75 22.94
N TYR A 457 8.34 9.30 22.01
CA TYR A 457 8.38 7.89 21.64
C TYR A 457 8.87 6.98 22.78
N TYR A 458 9.85 7.43 23.58
CA TYR A 458 10.26 6.69 24.77
C TYR A 458 9.14 6.59 25.81
N LYS A 459 8.35 7.67 26.01
CA LYS A 459 7.16 7.65 26.87
C LYS A 459 6.11 6.68 26.36
N CYS A 460 5.88 6.63 25.03
CA CYS A 460 5.01 5.63 24.41
C CYS A 460 5.47 4.21 24.73
N ILE A 461 6.76 3.90 24.51
CA ILE A 461 7.33 2.56 24.78
C ILE A 461 7.23 2.22 26.28
N SER A 462 7.53 3.16 27.16
CA SER A 462 7.41 2.96 28.62
C SER A 462 5.98 2.66 29.04
N CYS A 463 4.99 3.37 28.49
CA CYS A 463 3.58 3.10 28.76
C CYS A 463 3.17 1.71 28.25
N MET A 464 3.63 1.29 27.07
CA MET A 464 3.40 -0.08 26.58
C MET A 464 4.05 -1.14 27.48
N GLN A 465 5.25 -0.89 28.00
CA GLN A 465 5.91 -1.78 28.95
C GLN A 465 5.16 -1.88 30.29
N GLU A 466 4.56 -0.79 30.78
CA GLU A 466 3.67 -0.83 31.95
C GLU A 466 2.46 -1.73 31.71
N SER A 467 1.85 -1.66 30.53
CA SER A 467 0.71 -2.53 30.19
C SER A 467 1.09 -4.02 30.13
N LEU A 468 2.31 -4.34 29.68
CA LEU A 468 2.84 -5.70 29.58
C LEU A 468 3.14 -6.34 30.95
N LYS A 469 3.09 -5.59 32.06
CA LYS A 469 3.12 -6.16 33.41
C LYS A 469 1.86 -6.97 33.73
N VAL A 470 0.75 -6.65 33.07
CA VAL A 470 -0.56 -7.31 33.26
C VAL A 470 -0.88 -8.21 32.06
N TYR A 471 -0.69 -7.70 30.84
CA TYR A 471 -0.96 -8.45 29.62
C TYR A 471 0.23 -9.34 29.24
N THR A 472 0.08 -10.64 29.49
CA THR A 472 1.04 -11.66 29.10
C THR A 472 0.47 -12.54 28.00
N LEU A 473 1.31 -13.34 27.35
CA LEU A 473 0.87 -14.30 26.34
C LEU A 473 -0.18 -15.28 26.89
N ASP A 474 -0.07 -15.65 28.18
CA ASP A 474 -0.96 -16.62 28.83
C ASP A 474 -2.22 -15.97 29.43
N SER A 475 -2.16 -14.69 29.84
CA SER A 475 -3.29 -14.00 30.48
C SER A 475 -4.21 -13.31 29.47
N ASP A 476 -3.65 -12.57 28.52
CA ASP A 476 -4.37 -11.81 27.49
C ASP A 476 -3.49 -11.66 26.25
N SER A 477 -3.41 -12.74 25.48
CA SER A 477 -2.61 -12.82 24.25
C SER A 477 -2.94 -11.70 23.24
N TYR A 478 -4.20 -11.26 23.17
CA TYR A 478 -4.60 -10.20 22.24
C TYR A 478 -3.94 -8.87 22.60
N ASN A 479 -4.11 -8.40 23.84
CA ASN A 479 -3.55 -7.11 24.25
C ASN A 479 -2.02 -7.15 24.36
N TYR A 480 -1.44 -8.30 24.70
CA TYR A 480 0.01 -8.55 24.59
C TYR A 480 0.51 -8.24 23.17
N ALA A 481 -0.14 -8.80 22.15
CA ALA A 481 0.27 -8.59 20.76
C ALA A 481 0.02 -7.16 20.27
N VAL A 482 -1.06 -6.50 20.72
CA VAL A 482 -1.30 -5.06 20.43
C VAL A 482 -0.17 -4.20 21.01
N ALA A 483 0.26 -4.46 22.25
CA ALA A 483 1.34 -3.71 22.88
C ALA A 483 2.65 -3.85 22.09
N TYR A 484 3.02 -5.06 21.69
CA TYR A 484 4.22 -5.30 20.86
C TYR A 484 4.13 -4.67 19.47
N ALA A 485 2.97 -4.72 18.80
CA ALA A 485 2.77 -4.03 17.53
C ALA A 485 3.01 -2.50 17.66
N ASN A 486 2.51 -1.89 18.73
CA ASN A 486 2.68 -0.46 18.97
C ASN A 486 4.10 -0.08 19.40
N ILE A 487 4.79 -0.94 20.17
CA ILE A 487 6.23 -0.80 20.44
C ILE A 487 7.02 -0.84 19.13
N GLY A 488 6.70 -1.78 18.24
CA GLY A 488 7.30 -1.87 16.91
C GLY A 488 7.12 -0.58 16.12
N LYS A 489 5.89 -0.02 16.13
CA LYS A 489 5.59 1.25 15.45
C LYS A 489 6.39 2.42 16.02
N ALA A 490 6.53 2.49 17.34
CA ALA A 490 7.34 3.53 17.99
C ALA A 490 8.79 3.48 17.50
N TYR A 491 9.41 2.29 17.53
CA TYR A 491 10.78 2.12 17.08
C TYR A 491 10.97 2.38 15.58
N LEU A 492 10.01 1.97 14.75
CA LEU A 492 10.02 2.29 13.32
C LEU A 492 9.99 3.81 13.09
N LEU A 493 9.09 4.53 13.77
CA LEU A 493 9.00 5.98 13.64
C LEU A 493 10.27 6.70 14.15
N MET A 494 10.83 6.23 15.27
CA MET A 494 12.13 6.73 15.76
C MET A 494 13.27 6.50 14.75
N SER A 495 13.22 5.43 13.97
CA SER A 495 14.26 5.14 12.98
C SER A 495 14.38 6.22 11.89
N TYR A 496 13.28 6.90 11.56
CA TYR A 496 13.31 8.05 10.64
C TYR A 496 14.00 9.27 11.24
N LEU A 497 13.96 9.44 12.57
CA LEU A 497 14.58 10.57 13.26
C LEU A 497 16.08 10.36 13.53
N SER A 498 16.51 9.14 13.86
CA SER A 498 17.89 8.84 14.24
C SER A 498 18.70 8.05 13.20
N GLN A 499 18.07 7.55 12.13
CA GLN A 499 18.67 6.67 11.10
C GLN A 499 19.48 5.48 11.66
N THR A 500 19.01 4.90 12.77
CA THR A 500 19.72 3.80 13.44
C THR A 500 19.14 2.44 13.06
N ASN A 501 19.96 1.55 12.48
CA ASN A 501 19.63 0.14 12.23
C ASN A 501 19.09 -0.59 13.49
N VAL A 502 19.59 -0.22 14.67
CA VAL A 502 19.17 -0.81 15.95
C VAL A 502 17.67 -0.63 16.21
N ASN A 503 17.09 0.53 15.90
CA ASN A 503 15.67 0.76 16.11
C ASN A 503 14.82 -0.02 15.09
N ILE A 504 15.31 -0.19 13.86
CA ILE A 504 14.63 -0.99 12.85
C ILE A 504 14.60 -2.46 13.27
N ASP A 505 15.73 -3.01 13.74
CA ASP A 505 15.78 -4.40 14.21
C ASP A 505 14.87 -4.62 15.43
N ARG A 506 14.81 -3.66 16.36
CA ARG A 506 13.85 -3.68 17.47
C ARG A 506 12.40 -3.64 17.00
N ALA A 507 12.10 -2.86 15.97
CA ALA A 507 10.77 -2.80 15.38
C ALA A 507 10.38 -4.16 14.79
N LEU A 508 11.26 -4.76 13.99
CA LEU A 508 11.06 -6.08 13.40
C LEU A 508 10.82 -7.15 14.47
N SER A 509 11.66 -7.22 15.52
CA SER A 509 11.47 -8.18 16.62
C SER A 509 10.15 -7.97 17.36
N ALA A 510 9.72 -6.73 17.57
CA ALA A 510 8.43 -6.46 18.22
C ALA A 510 7.24 -6.89 17.33
N TYR A 511 7.32 -6.68 16.03
CA TYR A 511 6.29 -7.18 15.10
C TYR A 511 6.26 -8.72 15.03
N GLU A 512 7.41 -9.39 15.08
CA GLU A 512 7.49 -10.85 15.17
C GLU A 512 6.81 -11.38 16.45
N GLU A 513 6.99 -10.73 17.60
CA GLU A 513 6.27 -11.05 18.83
C GLU A 513 4.75 -10.89 18.67
N ALA A 514 4.30 -9.80 18.04
CA ALA A 514 2.87 -9.59 17.77
C ALA A 514 2.28 -10.68 16.84
N LEU A 515 3.04 -11.12 15.84
CA LEU A 515 2.64 -12.16 14.89
C LEU A 515 2.59 -13.58 15.47
N LYS A 516 3.11 -13.82 16.68
CA LYS A 516 2.85 -15.09 17.40
C LYS A 516 1.36 -15.28 17.68
N VAL A 517 0.64 -14.18 17.88
CA VAL A 517 -0.81 -14.16 18.19
C VAL A 517 -1.63 -13.76 16.97
N PHE A 518 -1.27 -12.68 16.29
CA PHE A 518 -2.01 -12.21 15.12
C PHE A 518 -1.72 -13.10 13.91
N LYS A 519 -2.72 -13.87 13.49
CA LYS A 519 -2.64 -14.80 12.37
C LYS A 519 -3.75 -14.50 11.35
N ILE A 520 -3.61 -14.94 10.12
CA ILE A 520 -4.68 -14.75 9.12
C ILE A 520 -5.99 -15.47 9.52
N SER A 521 -5.88 -16.63 10.18
CA SER A 521 -7.03 -17.40 10.69
C SER A 521 -7.64 -16.77 11.95
N GLN A 522 -6.90 -15.92 12.66
CA GLN A 522 -7.30 -15.38 13.95
C GLN A 522 -6.75 -13.94 14.09
N PHE A 523 -7.66 -12.96 14.09
CA PHE A 523 -7.36 -11.53 14.00
C PHE A 523 -6.80 -11.09 12.62
N PRO A 524 -7.48 -11.39 11.51
CA PRO A 524 -7.01 -11.05 10.16
C PRO A 524 -6.77 -9.53 10.00
N PHE A 525 -7.60 -8.69 10.59
CA PHE A 525 -7.40 -7.24 10.57
C PHE A 525 -6.07 -6.84 11.23
N ASN A 526 -5.82 -7.29 12.47
CA ASN A 526 -4.57 -6.98 13.17
C ASN A 526 -3.34 -7.56 12.47
N TYR A 527 -3.43 -8.80 11.96
CA TYR A 527 -2.38 -9.40 11.16
C TYR A 527 -2.02 -8.52 9.96
N ALA A 528 -3.02 -8.11 9.17
CA ALA A 528 -2.81 -7.25 8.01
C ALA A 528 -2.21 -5.88 8.40
N SER A 529 -2.61 -5.30 9.54
CA SER A 529 -2.01 -4.07 10.05
C SER A 529 -0.51 -4.22 10.33
N VAL A 530 -0.13 -5.27 11.07
CA VAL A 530 1.28 -5.56 11.37
C VAL A 530 2.08 -5.87 10.11
N GLN A 531 1.46 -6.50 9.10
CA GLN A 531 2.11 -6.73 7.80
C GLN A 531 2.40 -5.42 7.04
N ILE A 532 1.54 -4.39 7.12
CA ILE A 532 1.87 -3.06 6.56
C ILE A 532 3.09 -2.47 7.28
N ASP A 533 3.08 -2.49 8.61
CA ASP A 533 4.15 -1.89 9.41
C ASP A 533 5.48 -2.66 9.26
N LEU A 534 5.45 -3.98 9.08
CA LEU A 534 6.59 -4.79 8.67
C LEU A 534 7.09 -4.40 7.27
N GLY A 535 6.17 -4.23 6.31
CA GLY A 535 6.50 -3.79 4.97
C GLY A 535 7.26 -2.46 4.96
N GLU A 536 6.79 -1.52 5.79
CA GLU A 536 7.45 -0.23 6.00
C GLU A 536 8.83 -0.41 6.65
N ALA A 537 8.94 -1.18 7.74
CA ALA A 537 10.21 -1.42 8.41
C ALA A 537 11.27 -2.07 7.51
N TYR A 538 10.88 -3.07 6.72
CA TYR A 538 11.76 -3.69 5.73
C TYR A 538 12.14 -2.72 4.61
N THR A 539 11.22 -1.83 4.18
CA THR A 539 11.54 -0.79 3.19
C THR A 539 12.63 0.15 3.69
N VAL A 540 12.53 0.61 4.93
CA VAL A 540 13.54 1.48 5.55
C VAL A 540 14.87 0.73 5.68
N LYS A 541 14.83 -0.52 6.17
CA LYS A 541 16.02 -1.37 6.30
C LYS A 541 16.72 -1.53 4.95
N ALA A 542 15.98 -1.86 3.91
CA ALA A 542 16.50 -2.05 2.56
C ALA A 542 17.07 -0.76 1.96
N GLY A 543 16.50 0.39 2.29
CA GLY A 543 17.05 1.70 1.93
C GLY A 543 18.41 1.99 2.56
N ILE A 544 18.66 1.50 3.79
CA ILE A 544 19.93 1.66 4.50
C ILE A 544 20.96 0.61 4.06
N THR A 545 20.55 -0.64 3.90
CA THR A 545 21.45 -1.78 3.63
C THR A 545 21.70 -2.03 2.14
N GLY A 546 20.78 -1.57 1.27
CA GLY A 546 20.76 -1.94 -0.14
C GLY A 546 20.35 -3.40 -0.39
N SER A 547 19.77 -4.09 0.61
CA SER A 547 19.44 -5.52 0.55
C SER A 547 18.22 -5.82 -0.30
N GLU A 548 18.40 -6.65 -1.33
CA GLU A 548 17.28 -7.16 -2.16
C GLU A 548 16.34 -8.09 -1.37
N GLU A 549 16.87 -8.83 -0.40
CA GLU A 549 16.08 -9.69 0.46
C GLU A 549 15.09 -8.87 1.31
N ASP A 550 15.56 -7.75 1.87
CA ASP A 550 14.70 -6.86 2.67
C ASP A 550 13.59 -6.25 1.79
N TYR A 551 13.87 -5.88 0.53
CA TYR A 551 12.82 -5.43 -0.40
C TYR A 551 11.80 -6.53 -0.73
N ASN A 552 12.24 -7.77 -0.92
CA ASN A 552 11.34 -8.90 -1.15
C ASN A 552 10.47 -9.18 0.09
N ASN A 553 11.05 -9.06 1.29
CA ASN A 553 10.31 -9.16 2.55
C ASN A 553 9.27 -8.04 2.69
N ALA A 554 9.63 -6.80 2.33
CA ALA A 554 8.69 -5.68 2.29
C ALA A 554 7.51 -5.94 1.35
N GLN A 555 7.81 -6.37 0.12
CA GLN A 555 6.81 -6.69 -0.89
C GLN A 555 5.88 -7.83 -0.44
N ASN A 556 6.43 -8.89 0.16
CA ASN A 556 5.64 -9.99 0.72
C ASN A 556 4.70 -9.52 1.82
N ALA A 557 5.18 -8.63 2.70
CA ALA A 557 4.37 -8.10 3.79
C ALA A 557 3.20 -7.24 3.28
N PHE A 558 3.44 -6.30 2.35
CA PHE A 558 2.36 -5.54 1.72
C PHE A 558 1.36 -6.45 0.98
N ASN A 559 1.83 -7.46 0.25
CA ASN A 559 0.96 -8.42 -0.42
C ASN A 559 0.12 -9.24 0.57
N ASN A 560 0.67 -9.63 1.72
CA ASN A 560 -0.07 -10.30 2.78
C ASN A 560 -1.16 -9.42 3.37
N ALA A 561 -0.88 -8.12 3.59
CA ALA A 561 -1.89 -7.16 4.01
C ALA A 561 -3.02 -7.03 2.97
N LEU A 562 -2.68 -6.94 1.68
CA LEU A 562 -3.64 -6.82 0.58
C LEU A 562 -4.51 -8.06 0.32
N LYS A 563 -4.15 -9.24 0.86
CA LYS A 563 -5.06 -10.41 0.88
C LYS A 563 -6.31 -10.17 1.73
N ILE A 564 -6.21 -9.26 2.71
CA ILE A 564 -7.25 -8.99 3.71
C ILE A 564 -7.85 -7.61 3.46
N TYR A 565 -7.00 -6.59 3.33
CA TYR A 565 -7.40 -5.25 2.95
C TYR A 565 -7.63 -5.19 1.45
N THR A 566 -8.89 -5.11 1.07
CA THR A 566 -9.32 -5.06 -0.33
C THR A 566 -10.10 -3.79 -0.57
N LEU A 567 -10.26 -3.38 -1.83
CA LEU A 567 -11.06 -2.19 -2.14
C LEU A 567 -12.50 -2.30 -1.60
N LYS A 568 -13.04 -3.53 -1.54
CA LYS A 568 -14.37 -3.80 -0.98
C LYS A 568 -14.37 -3.80 0.54
N ASN A 569 -13.41 -4.48 1.16
CA ASN A 569 -13.34 -4.67 2.60
C ASN A 569 -12.13 -3.90 3.15
N TYR A 570 -12.37 -2.92 4.02
CA TYR A 570 -11.33 -2.02 4.56
C TYR A 570 -10.72 -1.09 3.49
N PRO A 571 -11.54 -0.30 2.76
CA PRO A 571 -11.07 0.55 1.66
C PRO A 571 -10.00 1.57 2.10
N TYR A 572 -10.10 2.10 3.32
CA TYR A 572 -9.10 3.01 3.86
C TYR A 572 -7.73 2.32 4.02
N GLN A 573 -7.69 1.15 4.65
CA GLN A 573 -6.48 0.36 4.85
C GLN A 573 -5.92 -0.16 3.54
N TYR A 574 -6.77 -0.55 2.60
CA TYR A 574 -6.37 -0.90 1.23
C TYR A 574 -5.59 0.25 0.58
N ALA A 575 -6.15 1.46 0.59
CA ALA A 575 -5.49 2.62 0.01
C ALA A 575 -4.21 3.01 0.76
N LYS A 576 -4.21 2.93 2.10
CA LYS A 576 -3.00 3.12 2.92
C LYS A 576 -1.90 2.13 2.52
N THR A 577 -2.25 0.86 2.37
CA THR A 577 -1.31 -0.20 1.98
C THR A 577 -0.67 0.11 0.64
N TYR A 578 -1.48 0.48 -0.37
CA TYR A 578 -0.96 0.86 -1.67
C TYR A 578 -0.12 2.14 -1.64
N SER A 579 -0.47 3.15 -0.84
CA SER A 579 0.39 4.33 -0.67
C SER A 579 1.76 3.96 -0.10
N GLU A 580 1.83 3.11 0.95
CA GLU A 580 3.12 2.67 1.50
C GLU A 580 3.88 1.76 0.54
N PHE A 581 3.18 0.90 -0.19
CA PHE A 581 3.78 0.03 -1.20
C PHE A 581 4.38 0.85 -2.37
N GLY A 582 3.73 1.94 -2.76
CA GLY A 582 4.26 2.87 -3.76
C GLY A 582 5.56 3.54 -3.32
N LYS A 583 5.66 3.95 -2.05
CA LYS A 583 6.91 4.49 -1.48
C LYS A 583 8.03 3.47 -1.48
N MET A 584 7.74 2.21 -1.19
CA MET A 584 8.71 1.11 -1.31
C MET A 584 9.27 1.02 -2.73
N TYR A 585 8.42 1.12 -3.76
CA TYR A 585 8.87 1.11 -5.14
C TYR A 585 9.70 2.36 -5.50
N ILE A 586 9.37 3.54 -4.96
CA ILE A 586 10.22 4.73 -5.10
C ILE A 586 11.61 4.46 -4.50
N ALA A 587 11.68 3.94 -3.28
CA ALA A 587 12.95 3.61 -2.63
C ALA A 587 13.77 2.59 -3.45
N LEU A 588 13.12 1.54 -3.95
CA LEU A 588 13.75 0.54 -4.80
C LEU A 588 14.24 1.13 -6.13
N ALA A 589 13.55 2.12 -6.69
CA ALA A 589 13.94 2.79 -7.93
C ALA A 589 15.25 3.57 -7.82
N TYR A 590 15.66 3.99 -6.61
CA TYR A 590 16.97 4.59 -6.37
C TYR A 590 18.12 3.57 -6.42
N ILE A 591 17.81 2.29 -6.26
CA ILE A 591 18.80 1.21 -6.20
C ILE A 591 18.85 0.43 -7.52
N LYS A 592 17.70 0.02 -8.05
CA LYS A 592 17.61 -0.75 -9.30
C LYS A 592 16.34 -0.50 -10.10
N ASP A 593 16.38 -0.89 -11.37
CA ASP A 593 15.24 -0.89 -12.30
C ASP A 593 14.39 0.39 -12.23
N LYS A 594 15.08 1.54 -12.22
CA LYS A 594 14.50 2.87 -11.93
C LYS A 594 13.22 3.16 -12.71
N GLU A 595 13.19 2.81 -14.00
CA GLU A 595 12.01 3.01 -14.84
C GLU A 595 10.82 2.15 -14.39
N GLU A 596 11.03 0.85 -14.22
CA GLU A 596 9.98 -0.10 -13.88
C GLU A 596 9.41 0.15 -12.49
N ASN A 597 10.28 0.42 -11.53
CA ASN A 597 9.87 0.67 -10.15
C ASN A 597 9.11 2.01 -10.01
N ASN A 598 9.49 3.08 -10.72
CA ASN A 598 8.69 4.30 -10.73
C ASN A 598 7.30 4.11 -11.39
N LYS A 599 7.18 3.25 -12.40
CA LYS A 599 5.87 2.89 -12.98
C LYS A 599 5.00 2.15 -11.96
N LYS A 600 5.56 1.14 -11.28
CA LYS A 600 4.86 0.42 -10.20
C LYS A 600 4.45 1.32 -9.04
N ALA A 601 5.29 2.29 -8.68
CA ALA A 601 4.95 3.29 -7.67
C ALA A 601 3.70 4.09 -8.08
N ILE A 602 3.68 4.61 -9.33
CA ILE A 602 2.52 5.35 -9.87
C ILE A 602 1.26 4.47 -9.91
N GLU A 603 1.39 3.19 -10.30
CA GLU A 603 0.26 2.24 -10.26
C GLU A 603 -0.29 2.09 -8.84
N CYS A 604 0.58 1.91 -7.85
CA CYS A 604 0.18 1.81 -6.44
C CYS A 604 -0.54 3.09 -5.97
N PHE A 605 0.00 4.28 -6.23
CA PHE A 605 -0.66 5.52 -5.84
C PHE A 605 -2.02 5.70 -6.54
N ASN A 606 -2.16 5.29 -7.80
CA ASN A 606 -3.45 5.31 -8.49
C ASN A 606 -4.47 4.32 -7.87
N GLU A 607 -4.02 3.16 -7.40
CA GLU A 607 -4.88 2.24 -6.63
C GLU A 607 -5.35 2.89 -5.31
N ALA A 608 -4.46 3.60 -4.60
CA ALA A 608 -4.83 4.35 -3.40
C ALA A 608 -5.83 5.48 -3.68
N LEU A 609 -5.66 6.19 -4.80
CA LEU A 609 -6.54 7.28 -5.25
C LEU A 609 -7.94 6.82 -5.67
N LYS A 610 -8.20 5.51 -5.82
CA LYS A 610 -9.58 4.98 -5.94
C LYS A 610 -10.42 5.24 -4.69
N VAL A 611 -9.77 5.40 -3.53
CA VAL A 611 -10.41 5.68 -2.23
C VAL A 611 -10.10 7.10 -1.77
N TYR A 612 -8.83 7.51 -1.85
CA TYR A 612 -8.40 8.85 -1.48
C TYR A 612 -8.79 9.85 -2.55
N SER A 613 -9.97 10.43 -2.38
CA SER A 613 -10.50 11.51 -3.21
C SER A 613 -10.31 12.87 -2.54
N PHE A 614 -10.32 13.93 -3.35
CA PHE A 614 -10.24 15.30 -2.85
C PHE A 614 -11.37 15.61 -1.85
N GLU A 615 -12.56 15.08 -2.07
CA GLU A 615 -13.75 15.35 -1.26
C GLU A 615 -13.72 14.64 0.10
N LYS A 616 -13.23 13.39 0.14
CA LYS A 616 -13.28 12.55 1.35
C LYS A 616 -11.99 12.59 2.16
N TYR A 617 -10.85 12.63 1.48
CA TYR A 617 -9.52 12.54 2.09
C TYR A 617 -8.55 13.52 1.42
N PRO A 618 -8.82 14.84 1.48
CA PRO A 618 -8.07 15.85 0.72
C PRO A 618 -6.56 15.77 0.95
N VAL A 619 -6.12 15.62 2.20
CA VAL A 619 -4.68 15.53 2.54
C VAL A 619 -4.02 14.30 1.92
N LEU A 620 -4.63 13.12 2.08
CA LEU A 620 -4.09 11.86 1.53
C LEU A 620 -4.15 11.84 0.00
N TYR A 621 -5.18 12.44 -0.59
CA TYR A 621 -5.27 12.69 -2.03
C TYR A 621 -4.08 13.54 -2.50
N GLY A 622 -3.88 14.71 -1.88
CA GLY A 622 -2.78 15.63 -2.24
C GLY A 622 -1.41 14.98 -2.09
N TYR A 623 -1.22 14.18 -1.03
CA TYR A 623 0.05 13.49 -0.76
C TYR A 623 0.36 12.40 -1.80
N ASN A 624 -0.64 11.63 -2.24
CA ASN A 624 -0.44 10.66 -3.32
C ASN A 624 -0.19 11.36 -4.67
N GLN A 625 -0.82 12.51 -4.92
CA GLN A 625 -0.55 13.33 -6.12
C GLN A 625 0.89 13.86 -6.14
N GLU A 626 1.41 14.31 -4.99
CA GLU A 626 2.80 14.71 -4.81
C GLU A 626 3.77 13.57 -5.15
N LEU A 627 3.55 12.37 -4.61
CA LEU A 627 4.42 11.22 -4.87
C LEU A 627 4.38 10.76 -6.34
N ILE A 628 3.22 10.88 -7.00
CA ILE A 628 3.11 10.67 -8.45
C ILE A 628 3.94 11.71 -9.21
N ALA A 629 4.00 12.96 -8.75
CA ALA A 629 4.83 14.00 -9.36
C ALA A 629 6.30 13.62 -9.32
N LEU A 630 6.79 13.23 -8.13
CA LEU A 630 8.17 12.77 -7.93
C LEU A 630 8.54 11.63 -8.89
N SER A 631 7.72 10.58 -8.96
CA SER A 631 7.98 9.45 -9.86
C SER A 631 7.96 9.85 -11.34
N ASN A 632 7.11 10.78 -11.76
CA ASN A 632 7.11 11.30 -13.12
C ASN A 632 8.36 12.14 -13.43
N ILE A 633 8.83 12.96 -12.49
CA ILE A 633 10.10 13.69 -12.63
C ILE A 633 11.25 12.69 -12.83
N GLU A 634 11.31 11.61 -12.05
CA GLU A 634 12.35 10.59 -12.20
C GLU A 634 12.26 9.83 -13.53
N LEU A 635 11.05 9.51 -14.01
CA LEU A 635 10.84 8.89 -15.33
C LEU A 635 11.26 9.83 -16.48
N SER A 636 11.02 11.13 -16.33
CA SER A 636 11.38 12.12 -17.36
C SER A 636 12.88 12.14 -17.64
N LYS A 637 13.72 11.80 -16.66
CA LYS A 637 15.17 11.73 -16.80
C LYS A 637 15.62 10.52 -17.64
N ILE A 638 14.73 9.56 -17.91
CA ILE A 638 15.01 8.30 -18.62
C ILE A 638 14.49 8.36 -20.06
N ARG A 639 13.18 8.58 -20.25
CA ARG A 639 12.52 8.65 -21.57
C ARG A 639 11.20 9.41 -21.50
N ASP A 640 10.65 9.74 -22.66
CA ASP A 640 9.39 10.48 -22.84
C ASP A 640 9.26 11.73 -21.93
N PRO A 641 10.30 12.58 -21.80
CA PRO A 641 10.37 13.61 -20.77
C PRO A 641 9.17 14.54 -20.78
N LYS A 642 8.76 15.02 -21.97
CA LYS A 642 7.62 15.93 -22.12
C LYS A 642 6.32 15.33 -21.57
N LYS A 643 6.06 14.05 -21.83
CA LYS A 643 4.86 13.36 -21.34
C LYS A 643 4.84 13.31 -19.82
N HIS A 644 5.95 12.87 -19.22
CA HIS A 644 6.04 12.72 -17.78
C HIS A 644 6.04 14.07 -17.05
N LEU A 645 6.74 15.07 -17.57
CA LEU A 645 6.77 16.40 -16.97
C LEU A 645 5.40 17.10 -17.02
N ASN A 646 4.68 16.99 -18.14
CA ASN A 646 3.29 17.48 -18.21
C ASN A 646 2.39 16.79 -17.19
N LYS A 647 2.56 15.48 -17.00
CA LYS A 647 1.82 14.76 -15.95
C LYS A 647 2.20 15.23 -14.56
N SER A 648 3.49 15.46 -14.29
CA SER A 648 3.98 16.00 -13.03
C SER A 648 3.37 17.36 -12.71
N VAL A 649 3.33 18.29 -13.68
CA VAL A 649 2.67 19.60 -13.52
C VAL A 649 1.19 19.45 -13.20
N GLU A 650 0.47 18.56 -13.88
CA GLU A 650 -0.94 18.29 -13.61
C GLU A 650 -1.18 17.84 -12.16
N VAL A 651 -0.43 16.84 -11.69
CA VAL A 651 -0.62 16.28 -10.35
C VAL A 651 -0.13 17.23 -9.25
N CYS A 652 0.94 18.00 -9.47
CA CYS A 652 1.36 19.08 -8.57
C CYS A 652 0.23 20.12 -8.42
N ASN A 653 -0.40 20.54 -9.51
CA ASN A 653 -1.52 21.48 -9.44
C ASN A 653 -2.73 20.89 -8.69
N ASN A 654 -2.98 19.59 -8.80
CA ASN A 654 -4.00 18.91 -8.01
C ASN A 654 -3.65 18.89 -6.51
N ALA A 655 -2.41 18.59 -6.15
CA ALA A 655 -1.94 18.63 -4.77
C ALA A 655 -2.03 20.05 -4.19
N LEU A 656 -1.68 21.09 -4.97
CA LEU A 656 -1.79 22.49 -4.57
C LEU A 656 -3.23 22.99 -4.40
N LYS A 657 -4.26 22.25 -4.85
CA LYS A 657 -5.65 22.56 -4.49
C LYS A 657 -5.91 22.30 -3.00
N VAL A 658 -5.22 21.31 -2.45
CA VAL A 658 -5.29 20.88 -1.05
C VAL A 658 -4.28 21.65 -0.21
N PHE A 659 -3.01 21.60 -0.61
CA PHE A 659 -1.91 22.19 0.11
C PHE A 659 -1.79 23.65 -0.26
N ARG A 660 -2.04 24.50 0.71
CA ARG A 660 -1.92 25.95 0.65
C ARG A 660 -0.95 26.42 1.72
N LYS A 661 -0.37 27.59 1.50
CA LYS A 661 0.54 28.22 2.45
C LYS A 661 -0.11 28.40 3.82
N GLU A 662 -1.42 28.64 3.85
CA GLU A 662 -2.17 28.97 5.06
C GLU A 662 -2.58 27.73 5.87
N ASN A 663 -2.61 26.53 5.26
CA ASN A 663 -3.10 25.31 5.93
C ASN A 663 -2.01 24.26 6.18
N ILE A 664 -1.22 23.89 5.16
CA ILE A 664 -0.21 22.83 5.21
C ILE A 664 1.05 23.38 4.53
N PRO A 665 1.76 24.31 5.20
CA PRO A 665 2.86 25.05 4.59
C PRO A 665 3.99 24.13 4.11
N TYR A 666 4.31 23.09 4.90
CA TYR A 666 5.38 22.14 4.58
C TYR A 666 5.14 21.43 3.24
N LEU A 667 3.99 20.74 3.07
CA LEU A 667 3.67 20.04 1.82
C LEU A 667 3.44 21.03 0.66
N TYR A 668 2.90 22.22 0.94
CA TYR A 668 2.83 23.29 -0.06
C TYR A 668 4.23 23.63 -0.61
N GLY A 669 5.22 23.78 0.27
CA GLY A 669 6.61 24.01 -0.13
C GLY A 669 7.18 22.87 -0.97
N VAL A 670 7.02 21.63 -0.53
CA VAL A 670 7.55 20.44 -1.26
C VAL A 670 6.96 20.34 -2.66
N VAL A 671 5.64 20.46 -2.79
CA VAL A 671 4.98 20.40 -4.11
C VAL A 671 5.42 21.55 -5.01
N ASN A 672 5.68 22.74 -4.47
CA ASN A 672 6.21 23.86 -5.25
C ASN A 672 7.65 23.59 -5.73
N ILE A 673 8.48 22.85 -4.98
CA ILE A 673 9.79 22.39 -5.47
C ILE A 673 9.62 21.45 -6.66
N TYR A 674 8.73 20.46 -6.56
CA TYR A 674 8.47 19.51 -7.66
C TYR A 674 7.85 20.19 -8.88
N LEU A 675 6.96 21.15 -8.67
CA LEU A 675 6.42 21.99 -9.72
C LEU A 675 7.52 22.83 -10.40
N GLY A 676 8.41 23.43 -9.60
CA GLY A 676 9.58 24.15 -10.09
C GLY A 676 10.49 23.27 -10.92
N ASN A 677 10.86 22.09 -10.42
CA ASN A 677 11.68 21.10 -11.13
C ASN A 677 11.04 20.68 -12.46
N SER A 678 9.72 20.48 -12.45
CA SER A 678 8.98 20.08 -13.65
C SER A 678 9.03 21.18 -14.72
N TYR A 679 8.81 22.43 -14.34
CA TYR A 679 8.89 23.56 -15.27
C TYR A 679 10.32 23.83 -15.74
N THR A 680 11.33 23.72 -14.87
CA THR A 680 12.76 23.86 -15.25
C THR A 680 13.13 22.84 -16.32
N PHE A 681 12.72 21.58 -16.16
CA PHE A 681 13.01 20.54 -17.15
C PHE A 681 12.19 20.73 -18.43
N LEU A 682 10.92 21.16 -18.34
CA LEU A 682 10.13 21.54 -19.51
C LEU A 682 10.75 22.71 -20.26
N ALA A 683 11.33 23.69 -19.57
CA ALA A 683 11.98 24.84 -20.19
C ALA A 683 13.18 24.43 -21.07
N SER A 684 13.82 23.31 -20.75
CA SER A 684 14.89 22.73 -21.57
C SER A 684 14.37 22.02 -22.84
N ILE A 685 13.05 21.87 -22.99
CA ILE A 685 12.40 21.14 -24.08
C ILE A 685 11.56 22.08 -24.96
N GLU A 686 10.72 22.92 -24.34
CA GLU A 686 9.81 23.83 -25.04
C GLU A 686 9.42 25.05 -24.18
N ASN A 687 8.89 26.10 -24.84
CA ASN A 687 8.36 27.31 -24.19
C ASN A 687 9.29 27.84 -23.08
N THR A 688 10.59 27.88 -23.39
CA THR A 688 11.67 28.07 -22.40
C THR A 688 11.43 29.28 -21.52
N LYS A 689 11.01 30.42 -22.10
CA LYS A 689 10.79 31.66 -21.36
C LYS A 689 9.63 31.52 -20.37
N GLU A 690 8.48 31.06 -20.83
CA GLU A 690 7.26 30.92 -20.02
C GLU A 690 7.47 29.90 -18.89
N ASN A 691 8.07 28.75 -19.22
CA ASN A 691 8.36 27.70 -18.25
C ASN A 691 9.39 28.18 -17.20
N CYS A 692 10.44 28.91 -17.59
CA CYS A 692 11.38 29.48 -16.63
C CYS A 692 10.71 30.46 -15.65
N ILE A 693 9.73 31.25 -16.10
CA ILE A 693 8.96 32.17 -15.24
C ILE A 693 8.10 31.38 -14.25
N GLN A 694 7.44 30.30 -14.69
CA GLN A 694 6.65 29.46 -13.79
C GLN A 694 7.53 28.71 -12.78
N ALA A 695 8.70 28.21 -13.21
CA ALA A 695 9.66 27.56 -12.35
C ALA A 695 10.18 28.52 -11.26
N GLU A 696 10.59 29.73 -11.65
CA GLU A 696 11.04 30.78 -10.73
C GLU A 696 9.97 31.08 -9.69
N LYS A 697 8.71 31.27 -10.11
CA LYS A 697 7.59 31.48 -9.19
C LYS A 697 7.41 30.33 -8.21
N ALA A 698 7.46 29.08 -8.68
CA ALA A 698 7.28 27.91 -7.84
C ALA A 698 8.43 27.78 -6.81
N TYR A 699 9.69 27.93 -7.20
CA TYR A 699 10.80 27.92 -6.25
C TYR A 699 10.72 29.06 -5.23
N MET A 700 10.31 30.26 -5.66
CA MET A 700 10.11 31.38 -4.74
C MET A 700 9.02 31.08 -3.71
N ASN A 701 7.89 30.49 -4.13
CA ASN A 701 6.85 30.02 -3.21
C ASN A 701 7.40 29.00 -2.19
N ALA A 702 8.27 28.08 -2.62
CA ALA A 702 8.89 27.12 -1.72
C ALA A 702 9.86 27.78 -0.72
N LEU A 703 10.64 28.76 -1.18
CA LEU A 703 11.59 29.53 -0.35
C LEU A 703 10.90 30.49 0.64
N GLU A 704 9.60 30.79 0.45
CA GLU A 704 8.81 31.47 1.48
C GLU A 704 8.49 30.57 2.68
N ILE A 705 8.51 29.25 2.49
CA ILE A 705 8.24 28.26 3.55
C ILE A 705 9.55 27.74 4.13
N PHE A 706 10.43 27.26 3.26
CA PHE A 706 11.68 26.67 3.67
C PHE A 706 12.73 27.77 3.76
N THR A 707 13.20 28.01 4.98
CA THR A 707 14.33 28.89 5.26
C THR A 707 15.53 28.04 5.70
N LYS A 708 16.71 28.69 5.77
CA LYS A 708 17.94 28.05 6.27
C LYS A 708 17.76 27.42 7.66
N ASP A 709 16.95 28.04 8.50
CA ASP A 709 16.72 27.61 9.89
C ASP A 709 15.56 26.62 10.03
N ALA A 710 14.57 26.67 9.13
CA ALA A 710 13.38 25.82 9.20
C ALA A 710 13.59 24.44 8.55
N SER A 711 14.19 24.40 7.34
CA SER A 711 14.50 23.13 6.67
C SER A 711 15.62 23.31 5.65
N LEU A 712 16.85 23.00 6.09
CA LEU A 712 18.04 23.20 5.27
C LEU A 712 17.99 22.40 3.96
N THR A 713 17.54 21.14 3.98
CA THR A 713 17.50 20.27 2.81
C THR A 713 16.61 20.82 1.70
N TYR A 714 15.34 21.14 2.00
CA TYR A 714 14.41 21.66 1.00
C TYR A 714 14.73 23.10 0.59
N TYR A 715 15.28 23.91 1.50
CA TYR A 715 15.82 25.22 1.15
C TYR A 715 16.94 25.11 0.10
N LEU A 716 17.91 24.20 0.32
CA LEU A 716 18.99 23.93 -0.63
C LEU A 716 18.47 23.39 -1.96
N GLU A 717 17.47 22.51 -1.94
CA GLU A 717 16.85 21.98 -3.15
C GLU A 717 16.19 23.08 -3.98
N ALA A 718 15.38 23.94 -3.35
CA ALA A 718 14.73 25.06 -4.02
C ALA A 718 15.74 26.09 -4.55
N MET A 719 16.79 26.40 -3.78
CA MET A 719 17.86 27.30 -4.23
C MET A 719 18.64 26.73 -5.43
N THR A 720 18.95 25.43 -5.39
CA THR A 720 19.66 24.75 -6.47
C THR A 720 18.82 24.75 -7.74
N GLY A 721 17.54 24.39 -7.64
CA GLY A 721 16.61 24.43 -8.76
C GLY A 721 16.42 25.83 -9.33
N LEU A 722 16.36 26.86 -8.47
CA LEU A 722 16.30 28.26 -8.90
C LEU A 722 17.56 28.70 -9.65
N ALA A 723 18.75 28.30 -9.18
CA ALA A 723 20.01 28.60 -9.84
C ALA A 723 20.11 27.90 -11.21
N GLU A 724 19.70 26.63 -11.30
CA GLU A 724 19.62 25.88 -12.56
C GLU A 724 18.65 26.54 -13.55
N ASN A 725 17.48 26.96 -13.07
CA ASN A 725 16.50 27.68 -13.87
C ASN A 725 17.06 28.99 -14.45
N TYR A 726 17.88 29.74 -13.70
CA TYR A 726 18.53 30.94 -14.24
C TYR A 726 19.54 30.61 -15.34
N VAL A 727 20.27 29.49 -15.25
CA VAL A 727 21.16 29.04 -16.33
C VAL A 727 20.35 28.76 -17.61
N ILE A 728 19.20 28.10 -17.51
CA ILE A 728 18.33 27.83 -18.66
C ILE A 728 17.73 29.13 -19.21
N LYS A 729 17.22 30.00 -18.34
CA LYS A 729 16.66 31.31 -18.71
C LYS A 729 17.69 32.20 -19.44
N SER A 730 18.98 32.07 -19.11
CA SER A 730 20.06 32.80 -19.78
C SER A 730 20.17 32.51 -21.28
N GLN A 731 19.62 31.38 -21.75
CA GLN A 731 19.67 31.01 -23.17
C GLN A 731 18.69 31.83 -24.01
N VAL A 732 17.65 32.40 -23.40
CA VAL A 732 16.56 33.11 -24.11
C VAL A 732 16.43 34.59 -23.74
N GLU A 733 16.91 35.00 -22.56
CA GLU A 733 16.77 36.38 -22.08
C GLU A 733 17.89 36.78 -21.13
N ASN A 734 18.30 38.06 -21.16
CA ASN A 734 19.24 38.69 -20.22
C ASN A 734 20.44 37.79 -19.84
N ARG A 735 21.10 37.22 -20.86
CA ARG A 735 22.05 36.11 -20.72
C ARG A 735 23.10 36.32 -19.62
N LYS A 736 23.82 37.46 -19.64
CA LYS A 736 24.86 37.76 -18.64
C LYS A 736 24.27 37.87 -17.22
N GLU A 737 23.21 38.66 -17.06
CA GLU A 737 22.56 38.91 -15.77
C GLU A 737 22.02 37.61 -15.14
N ASN A 738 21.40 36.74 -15.94
CA ASN A 738 20.88 35.47 -15.45
C ASN A 738 22.01 34.51 -15.04
N LEU A 739 23.13 34.48 -15.76
CA LEU A 739 24.31 33.71 -15.34
C LEU A 739 24.90 34.24 -14.03
N GLU A 740 24.95 35.56 -13.85
CA GLU A 740 25.39 36.19 -12.59
C GLU A 740 24.45 35.89 -11.42
N LYS A 741 23.13 35.87 -11.65
CA LYS A 741 22.14 35.44 -10.65
C LYS A 741 22.32 33.97 -10.25
N ALA A 742 22.56 33.08 -11.22
CA ALA A 742 22.87 31.68 -10.94
C ALA A 742 24.11 31.56 -10.05
N ILE A 743 25.20 32.26 -10.41
CA ILE A 743 26.44 32.27 -9.62
C ILE A 743 26.22 32.78 -8.20
N ALA A 744 25.48 33.87 -8.04
CA ALA A 744 25.15 34.41 -6.72
C ALA A 744 24.43 33.37 -5.85
N LYS A 745 23.43 32.68 -6.40
CA LYS A 745 22.71 31.61 -5.68
C LYS A 745 23.58 30.40 -5.36
N CYS A 746 24.47 29.99 -6.25
CA CYS A 746 25.42 28.93 -5.96
C CYS A 746 26.42 29.32 -4.86
N ASN A 747 26.89 30.57 -4.85
CA ASN A 747 27.78 31.05 -3.79
C ASN A 747 27.06 31.09 -2.43
N ASP A 748 25.80 31.51 -2.39
CA ASP A 748 24.96 31.45 -1.18
C ASP A 748 24.85 30.01 -0.63
N ILE A 749 24.71 29.01 -1.52
CA ILE A 749 24.68 27.58 -1.16
C ILE A 749 26.03 27.10 -0.63
N ILE A 750 27.11 27.44 -1.34
CA ILE A 750 28.49 27.03 -1.01
C ILE A 750 28.91 27.60 0.34
N GLU A 751 28.60 28.87 0.61
CA GLU A 751 28.88 29.51 1.90
C GLU A 751 28.15 28.79 3.04
N LEU A 752 26.89 28.42 2.82
CA LEU A 752 26.10 27.68 3.80
C LEU A 752 26.64 26.27 4.06
N LEU A 753 27.27 25.66 3.05
CA LEU A 753 27.79 24.30 3.09
C LEU A 753 29.32 24.23 3.26
N ASP A 754 29.99 25.33 3.62
CA ASP A 754 31.47 25.37 3.64
C ASP A 754 32.08 24.31 4.58
N ARG A 755 31.36 23.96 5.66
CA ARG A 755 31.72 22.89 6.61
C ARG A 755 31.23 21.49 6.22
N HIS A 756 30.41 21.38 5.17
CA HIS A 756 29.73 20.15 4.72
C HIS A 756 29.88 19.95 3.21
N ARG A 757 31.11 20.06 2.70
CA ARG A 757 31.42 19.97 1.26
C ARG A 757 31.11 18.61 0.63
N SER A 758 30.93 17.56 1.45
CA SER A 758 30.46 16.24 1.00
C SER A 758 28.96 16.21 0.64
N SER A 759 28.22 17.28 0.93
CA SER A 759 26.78 17.37 0.60
C SER A 759 26.55 17.28 -0.91
N PRO A 760 25.57 16.48 -1.39
CA PRO A 760 25.17 16.46 -2.80
C PRO A 760 24.79 17.84 -3.35
N TYR A 761 24.23 18.72 -2.51
CA TYR A 761 23.86 20.08 -2.90
C TYR A 761 25.09 20.97 -3.15
N TYR A 762 26.20 20.73 -2.46
CA TYR A 762 27.47 21.40 -2.77
C TYR A 762 27.93 20.98 -4.17
N GLY A 763 27.93 19.68 -4.47
CA GLY A 763 28.26 19.16 -5.80
C GLY A 763 27.38 19.74 -6.91
N LYS A 764 26.06 19.84 -6.67
CA LYS A 764 25.11 20.45 -7.62
C LYS A 764 25.35 21.95 -7.80
N ALA A 765 25.64 22.70 -6.73
CA ALA A 765 26.00 24.11 -6.83
C ALA A 765 27.28 24.31 -7.65
N GLN A 766 28.29 23.45 -7.46
CA GLN A 766 29.51 23.46 -8.26
C GLN A 766 29.23 23.12 -9.74
N TYR A 767 28.35 22.15 -10.00
CA TYR A 767 27.91 21.83 -11.35
C TYR A 767 27.21 23.03 -12.05
N ILE A 768 26.37 23.77 -11.34
CA ILE A 768 25.70 24.96 -11.87
C ILE A 768 26.69 26.13 -12.05
N LEU A 769 27.66 26.31 -11.14
CA LEU A 769 28.76 27.27 -11.32
C LEU A 769 29.57 26.97 -12.57
N LEU A 770 29.89 25.70 -12.80
CA LEU A 770 30.53 25.22 -14.02
C LEU A 770 29.77 25.71 -15.26
N LEU A 771 28.46 25.46 -15.33
CA LEU A 771 27.65 25.85 -16.49
C LEU A 771 27.60 27.37 -16.63
N SER A 772 27.53 28.08 -15.51
CA SER A 772 27.44 29.54 -15.48
C SER A 772 28.72 30.21 -15.97
N TYR A 773 29.88 29.78 -15.49
CA TYR A 773 31.18 30.28 -15.95
C TYR A 773 31.48 29.89 -17.39
N LEU A 774 31.06 28.70 -17.82
CA LEU A 774 31.15 28.29 -19.23
C LEU A 774 30.30 29.21 -20.13
N GLY A 775 29.15 29.67 -19.65
CA GLY A 775 28.34 30.69 -20.34
C GLY A 775 29.02 32.06 -20.37
N LEU A 776 29.58 32.52 -19.25
CA LEU A 776 30.25 33.81 -19.14
C LEU A 776 31.54 33.92 -19.98
N SER A 777 32.20 32.79 -20.28
CA SER A 777 33.40 32.77 -21.12
C SER A 777 33.17 33.30 -22.54
N ASP A 778 31.91 33.39 -22.97
CA ASP A 778 31.53 33.94 -24.28
C ASP A 778 31.54 35.47 -24.33
N PHE A 779 31.56 36.14 -23.17
CA PHE A 779 31.48 37.59 -23.06
C PHE A 779 32.82 38.24 -22.71
N GLU A 780 33.47 37.73 -21.66
CA GLU A 780 34.68 38.35 -21.13
C GLU A 780 35.59 37.34 -20.47
N ASN A 781 36.88 37.69 -20.38
CA ASN A 781 37.89 36.93 -19.65
C ASN A 781 37.82 35.42 -19.92
N LYS A 782 37.69 35.02 -21.21
CA LYS A 782 37.38 33.65 -21.64
C LYS A 782 38.21 32.61 -20.90
N GLU A 783 39.54 32.76 -20.89
CA GLU A 783 40.45 31.82 -20.21
C GLU A 783 40.27 31.78 -18.68
N VAL A 784 40.01 32.91 -18.02
CA VAL A 784 39.77 32.96 -16.57
C VAL A 784 38.45 32.27 -16.22
N ASN A 785 37.40 32.54 -16.98
CA ASN A 785 36.09 31.92 -16.76
C ASN A 785 36.12 30.42 -17.06
N LEU A 786 36.84 29.98 -18.10
CA LEU A 786 37.06 28.55 -18.34
C LEU A 786 37.86 27.87 -17.22
N ASN A 787 38.82 28.56 -16.60
CA ASN A 787 39.56 28.03 -15.44
C ASN A 787 38.64 27.85 -14.23
N LYS A 788 37.78 28.84 -13.94
CA LYS A 788 36.77 28.74 -12.88
C LYS A 788 35.79 27.59 -13.14
N ALA A 789 35.33 27.44 -14.39
CA ALA A 789 34.47 26.34 -14.79
C ALA A 789 35.14 24.97 -14.57
N LEU A 790 36.43 24.85 -14.90
CA LEU A 790 37.19 23.61 -14.71
C LEU A 790 37.39 23.25 -13.23
N ILE A 791 37.61 24.25 -12.36
CA ILE A 791 37.71 24.04 -10.91
C ILE A 791 36.37 23.52 -10.38
N ALA A 792 35.28 24.22 -10.70
CA ALA A 792 33.93 23.82 -10.29
C ALA A 792 33.56 22.42 -10.81
N ASN A 793 33.97 22.06 -12.03
CA ASN A 793 33.78 20.71 -12.58
C ASN A 793 34.46 19.63 -11.72
N ARG A 794 35.73 19.85 -11.35
CA ARG A 794 36.50 18.90 -10.55
C ARG A 794 35.89 18.70 -9.18
N GLU A 795 35.46 19.79 -8.54
CA GLU A 795 34.78 19.72 -7.25
C GLU A 795 33.45 18.97 -7.35
N ALA A 796 32.62 19.27 -8.36
CA ALA A 796 31.36 18.56 -8.58
C ALA A 796 31.58 17.05 -8.78
N VAL A 797 32.52 16.68 -9.66
CA VAL A 797 32.86 15.26 -9.92
C VAL A 797 33.37 14.56 -8.66
N SER A 798 34.23 15.21 -7.88
CA SER A 798 34.76 14.65 -6.61
C SER A 798 33.64 14.38 -5.62
N VAL A 799 32.74 15.34 -5.40
CA VAL A 799 31.64 15.21 -4.44
C VAL A 799 30.65 14.13 -4.88
N PHE A 800 30.32 14.06 -6.16
CA PHE A 800 29.43 13.02 -6.67
C PHE A 800 30.08 11.63 -6.66
N GLU A 801 31.39 11.54 -6.84
CA GLU A 801 32.14 10.28 -6.69
C GLU A 801 32.18 9.80 -5.24
N GLU A 802 32.50 10.68 -4.30
CA GLU A 802 32.49 10.37 -2.86
C GLU A 802 31.08 9.98 -2.37
N GLY A 803 30.04 10.63 -2.91
CA GLY A 803 28.64 10.35 -2.60
C GLY A 803 28.03 9.15 -3.34
N ASN A 804 28.79 8.43 -4.18
CA ASN A 804 28.28 7.36 -5.06
C ASN A 804 27.11 7.79 -5.97
N LEU A 805 27.03 9.07 -6.35
CA LEU A 805 26.01 9.64 -7.20
C LEU A 805 26.38 9.49 -8.68
N VAL A 806 26.32 8.25 -9.18
CA VAL A 806 26.84 7.87 -10.51
C VAL A 806 26.19 8.68 -11.65
N PHE A 807 24.88 8.94 -11.56
CA PHE A 807 24.18 9.75 -12.56
C PHE A 807 24.71 11.19 -12.59
N ASP A 808 24.73 11.88 -11.45
CA ASP A 808 25.19 13.27 -11.35
C ASP A 808 26.68 13.41 -11.73
N LYS A 809 27.52 12.45 -11.32
CA LYS A 809 28.93 12.36 -11.73
C LYS A 809 29.06 12.29 -13.25
N SER A 810 28.30 11.43 -13.90
CA SER A 810 28.34 11.28 -15.36
C SER A 810 27.84 12.53 -16.09
N ILE A 811 26.83 13.23 -15.56
CA ILE A 811 26.39 14.53 -16.09
C ILE A 811 27.49 15.59 -15.94
N ALA A 812 28.17 15.64 -14.79
CA ALA A 812 29.28 16.56 -14.57
C ALA A 812 30.47 16.27 -15.50
N LEU A 813 30.80 14.99 -15.72
CA LEU A 813 31.82 14.57 -16.69
C LEU A 813 31.44 14.99 -18.12
N ALA A 814 30.19 14.78 -18.51
CA ALA A 814 29.66 15.20 -19.82
C ALA A 814 29.82 16.72 -20.04
N ALA A 815 29.46 17.52 -19.02
CA ALA A 815 29.62 18.97 -19.08
C ALA A 815 31.10 19.41 -19.11
N GLY A 816 32.00 18.63 -18.51
CA GLY A 816 33.45 18.84 -18.58
C GLY A 816 34.00 18.85 -20.00
N ALA A 817 33.43 18.02 -20.89
CA ALA A 817 33.80 17.97 -22.30
C ALA A 817 33.60 19.33 -22.99
N ASN A 818 32.53 20.05 -22.66
CA ASN A 818 32.23 21.36 -23.22
C ASN A 818 33.25 22.43 -22.80
N ILE A 819 33.83 22.32 -21.59
CA ILE A 819 34.90 23.20 -21.14
C ILE A 819 36.14 22.99 -22.01
N TYR A 820 36.55 21.74 -22.19
CA TYR A 820 37.73 21.38 -22.99
C TYR A 820 37.53 21.73 -24.47
N LEU A 821 36.32 21.55 -25.01
CA LEU A 821 35.96 22.01 -26.35
C LEU A 821 36.20 23.52 -26.52
N LYS A 822 35.76 24.36 -25.58
CA LYS A 822 36.02 25.81 -25.62
C LYS A 822 37.50 26.14 -25.40
N TYR A 823 38.18 25.43 -24.50
CA TYR A 823 39.63 25.61 -24.29
C TYR A 823 40.46 25.31 -25.55
N SER A 824 40.00 24.37 -26.38
CA SER A 824 40.68 24.04 -27.64
C SER A 824 40.78 25.22 -28.61
N GLU A 825 39.90 26.22 -28.48
CA GLU A 825 39.88 27.46 -29.26
C GLU A 825 40.86 28.50 -28.71
N VAL A 826 41.30 28.34 -27.47
CA VAL A 826 42.21 29.28 -26.78
C VAL A 826 43.65 28.82 -26.90
N ASN A 827 43.94 27.58 -26.49
CA ASN A 827 45.30 27.01 -26.53
C ASN A 827 45.26 25.47 -26.57
N ASN A 828 46.43 24.86 -26.81
CA ASN A 828 46.64 23.42 -26.71
C ASN A 828 45.55 22.56 -27.38
N THR A 829 45.11 22.95 -28.59
CA THR A 829 43.90 22.43 -29.25
C THR A 829 43.79 20.92 -29.22
N VAL A 830 44.81 20.19 -29.69
CA VAL A 830 44.77 18.71 -29.74
C VAL A 830 44.66 18.10 -28.34
N LYS A 831 45.45 18.58 -27.37
CA LYS A 831 45.39 18.10 -25.98
C LYS A 831 44.00 18.27 -25.38
N ASN A 832 43.41 19.45 -25.55
CA ASN A 832 42.08 19.75 -25.01
C ASN A 832 40.99 18.93 -25.71
N LEU A 833 41.06 18.73 -27.04
CA LEU A 833 40.10 17.86 -27.74
C LEU A 833 40.22 16.38 -27.33
N THR A 834 41.44 15.88 -27.08
CA THR A 834 41.66 14.54 -26.54
C THR A 834 41.08 14.39 -25.13
N GLU A 835 41.22 15.42 -24.30
CA GLU A 835 40.65 15.42 -22.95
C GLU A 835 39.11 15.50 -22.96
N ALA A 836 38.54 16.33 -23.86
CA ALA A 836 37.10 16.37 -24.09
C ALA A 836 36.58 14.97 -24.48
N LYS A 837 37.25 14.31 -25.43
CA LYS A 837 36.93 12.94 -25.85
C LYS A 837 36.95 11.98 -24.66
N ARG A 838 38.00 12.00 -23.85
CA ARG A 838 38.15 11.13 -22.66
C ARG A 838 37.00 11.31 -21.67
N THR A 839 36.56 12.55 -21.44
CA THR A 839 35.43 12.83 -20.53
C THR A 839 34.09 12.32 -21.08
N VAL A 840 33.85 12.46 -22.40
CA VAL A 840 32.66 11.90 -23.06
C VAL A 840 32.68 10.37 -23.00
N GLU A 841 33.81 9.73 -23.30
CA GLU A 841 33.97 8.27 -23.20
C GLU A 841 33.72 7.77 -21.77
N SER A 842 34.18 8.51 -20.76
CA SER A 842 33.91 8.20 -19.36
C SER A 842 32.42 8.27 -19.04
N ALA A 843 31.71 9.31 -19.50
CA ALA A 843 30.26 9.45 -19.30
C ALA A 843 29.45 8.36 -20.06
N LEU A 844 29.90 7.96 -21.26
CA LEU A 844 29.29 6.89 -22.05
C LEU A 844 29.41 5.49 -21.42
N THR A 845 30.29 5.30 -20.43
CA THR A 845 30.32 4.03 -19.67
C THR A 845 29.02 3.80 -18.90
N TYR A 846 28.35 4.89 -18.50
CA TYR A 846 27.10 4.89 -17.76
C TYR A 846 25.89 5.21 -18.63
N PHE A 847 25.96 6.30 -19.41
CA PHE A 847 24.89 6.69 -20.31
C PHE A 847 24.97 5.89 -21.60
N LYS A 848 24.11 4.87 -21.69
CA LYS A 848 23.97 4.00 -22.86
C LYS A 848 22.63 4.24 -23.55
N LYS A 849 22.57 3.91 -24.83
CA LYS A 849 21.37 4.06 -25.67
C LYS A 849 20.14 3.36 -25.07
N GLU A 850 20.33 2.21 -24.41
CA GLU A 850 19.24 1.40 -23.87
C GLU A 850 18.62 2.00 -22.59
N ASN A 851 19.45 2.63 -21.75
CA ASN A 851 19.05 3.06 -20.40
C ASN A 851 18.82 4.56 -20.29
N TYR A 852 19.57 5.36 -21.05
CA TYR A 852 19.55 6.82 -21.01
C TYR A 852 19.71 7.37 -22.45
N PRO A 853 18.74 7.08 -23.34
CA PRO A 853 18.84 7.41 -24.76
C PRO A 853 19.09 8.91 -25.00
N TYR A 854 18.45 9.77 -24.22
CA TYR A 854 18.61 11.22 -24.35
C TYR A 854 20.04 11.67 -24.02
N GLN A 855 20.58 11.27 -22.88
CA GLN A 855 21.93 11.62 -22.46
C GLN A 855 22.97 10.99 -23.39
N TYR A 856 22.73 9.77 -23.85
CA TYR A 856 23.56 9.11 -24.88
C TYR A 856 23.61 9.96 -26.16
N ALA A 857 22.47 10.39 -26.68
CA ALA A 857 22.40 11.21 -27.89
C ALA A 857 23.16 12.55 -27.76
N ILE A 858 23.07 13.21 -26.59
CA ILE A 858 23.84 14.43 -26.29
C ILE A 858 25.36 14.15 -26.33
N LEU A 859 25.79 13.04 -25.73
CA LEU A 859 27.20 12.66 -25.71
C LEU A 859 27.69 12.30 -27.11
N MET A 860 26.89 11.60 -27.92
CA MET A 860 27.21 11.29 -29.31
C MET A 860 27.27 12.55 -30.18
N ASN A 861 26.37 13.51 -29.99
CA ASN A 861 26.46 14.81 -30.63
C ASN A 861 27.77 15.54 -30.24
N SER A 862 28.11 15.54 -28.95
CA SER A 862 29.37 16.13 -28.46
C SER A 862 30.60 15.44 -29.05
N MET A 863 30.58 14.11 -29.16
CA MET A 863 31.61 13.30 -29.81
C MET A 863 31.76 13.65 -31.29
N GLY A 864 30.63 13.87 -31.98
CA GLY A 864 30.59 14.37 -33.36
C GLY A 864 31.32 15.70 -33.51
N THR A 865 31.08 16.65 -32.60
CA THR A 865 31.75 17.96 -32.59
C THR A 865 33.25 17.83 -32.30
N ILE A 866 33.64 16.96 -31.37
CA ILE A 866 35.05 16.72 -31.03
C ILE A 866 35.80 16.17 -32.24
N TYR A 867 35.26 15.15 -32.91
CA TYR A 867 35.88 14.58 -34.11
C TYR A 867 35.92 15.58 -35.26
N GLN A 868 34.88 16.39 -35.44
CA GLN A 868 34.87 17.45 -36.45
C GLN A 868 36.02 18.43 -36.23
N LYS A 869 36.25 18.90 -35.00
CA LYS A 869 37.37 19.81 -34.67
C LYS A 869 38.73 19.12 -34.79
N LEU A 870 38.85 17.85 -34.37
CA LEU A 870 40.09 17.07 -34.55
C LEU A 870 40.47 16.90 -36.02
N SER A 871 39.49 16.78 -36.92
CA SER A 871 39.73 16.63 -38.37
C SER A 871 40.50 17.80 -38.99
N GLU A 872 40.46 18.98 -38.37
CA GLU A 872 41.18 20.16 -38.83
C GLU A 872 42.67 20.12 -38.46
N LYS A 873 43.06 19.18 -37.57
CA LYS A 873 44.42 19.06 -37.04
C LYS A 873 45.08 17.74 -37.42
N GLU A 874 44.35 16.63 -37.40
CA GLU A 874 44.89 15.29 -37.67
C GLU A 874 43.84 14.35 -38.27
N ASN A 875 44.32 13.33 -39.00
CA ASN A 875 43.50 12.23 -39.55
C ASN A 875 42.18 12.69 -40.18
N ARG A 876 42.26 13.73 -41.04
CA ARG A 876 41.12 14.53 -41.48
C ARG A 876 39.92 13.70 -41.94
N ILE A 877 40.10 12.81 -42.91
CA ILE A 877 39.00 12.04 -43.51
C ILE A 877 38.38 11.09 -42.48
N ASP A 878 39.22 10.35 -41.72
CA ASP A 878 38.75 9.39 -40.72
C ASP A 878 37.97 10.09 -39.59
N ASN A 879 38.46 11.23 -39.12
CA ASN A 879 37.79 12.03 -38.10
C ASN A 879 36.47 12.63 -38.61
N LEU A 880 36.40 13.09 -39.87
CA LEU A 880 35.13 13.53 -40.46
C LEU A 880 34.12 12.37 -40.58
N LYS A 881 34.55 11.16 -40.93
CA LYS A 881 33.70 9.96 -40.96
C LYS A 881 33.16 9.60 -39.58
N LYS A 882 34.03 9.55 -38.57
CA LYS A 882 33.65 9.33 -37.16
C LYS A 882 32.69 10.40 -36.64
N SER A 883 32.87 11.65 -37.06
CA SER A 883 31.96 12.74 -36.73
C SER A 883 30.55 12.50 -37.27
N ILE A 884 30.43 12.10 -38.54
CA ILE A 884 29.15 11.72 -39.15
C ILE A 884 28.51 10.51 -38.46
N GLU A 885 29.29 9.48 -38.12
CA GLU A 885 28.79 8.30 -37.40
C GLU A 885 28.20 8.70 -36.04
N ALA A 886 28.92 9.49 -35.26
CA ALA A 886 28.46 9.95 -33.96
C ALA A 886 27.20 10.82 -34.06
N TYR A 887 27.13 11.74 -35.04
CA TYR A 887 25.92 12.53 -35.26
C TYR A 887 24.73 11.71 -35.76
N LYS A 888 24.97 10.66 -36.56
CA LYS A 888 23.92 9.73 -36.98
C LYS A 888 23.34 8.99 -35.79
N GLU A 889 24.19 8.47 -34.90
CA GLU A 889 23.72 7.81 -33.67
C GLU A 889 22.88 8.75 -32.80
N ALA A 890 23.27 10.02 -32.67
CA ALA A 890 22.47 11.01 -31.95
C ALA A 890 21.09 11.23 -32.61
N ASN A 891 21.04 11.33 -33.94
CA ASN A 891 19.81 11.51 -34.72
C ASN A 891 18.96 10.25 -34.89
N GLU A 892 19.38 9.09 -34.39
CA GLU A 892 18.48 7.94 -34.22
C GLU A 892 17.50 8.16 -33.05
N ILE A 893 17.83 9.08 -32.15
CA ILE A 893 17.07 9.38 -30.92
C ILE A 893 16.44 10.77 -31.02
N PHE A 894 17.21 11.77 -31.45
CA PHE A 894 16.66 13.09 -31.73
C PHE A 894 15.75 13.04 -32.95
N SER A 895 14.54 13.56 -32.81
CA SER A 895 13.54 13.66 -33.87
C SER A 895 12.94 15.07 -33.91
N ILE A 896 12.06 15.34 -34.88
CA ILE A 896 11.35 16.61 -34.93
C ILE A 896 10.31 16.66 -33.80
N GLU A 897 9.64 15.54 -33.55
CA GLU A 897 8.61 15.39 -32.52
C GLU A 897 9.22 15.39 -31.11
N GLU A 898 10.39 14.79 -30.93
CA GLU A 898 11.12 14.70 -29.67
C GLU A 898 12.51 15.30 -29.83
N TYR A 899 12.80 16.36 -29.05
CA TYR A 899 14.09 17.06 -29.07
C TYR A 899 14.38 17.83 -30.38
N GLY A 900 13.35 18.44 -30.98
CA GLY A 900 13.44 19.15 -32.27
C GLY A 900 14.64 20.11 -32.42
N LEU A 901 15.00 20.85 -31.37
CA LEU A 901 16.18 21.74 -31.40
C LEU A 901 17.50 20.98 -31.49
N TYR A 902 17.65 19.90 -30.73
CA TYR A 902 18.83 19.04 -30.79
C TYR A 902 18.94 18.31 -32.13
N PHE A 903 17.80 17.88 -32.69
CA PHE A 903 17.73 17.32 -34.04
C PHE A 903 18.22 18.33 -35.07
N ALA A 904 17.68 19.56 -35.05
CA ALA A 904 18.03 20.61 -35.99
C ALA A 904 19.51 21.01 -35.90
N LYS A 905 20.04 21.15 -34.68
CA LYS A 905 21.47 21.40 -34.43
C LYS A 905 22.34 20.27 -34.98
N THR A 906 22.00 19.02 -34.66
CA THR A 906 22.77 17.86 -35.13
C THR A 906 22.75 17.77 -36.66
N LYS A 907 21.61 18.02 -37.30
CA LYS A 907 21.49 18.06 -38.77
C LYS A 907 22.31 19.21 -39.38
N HIS A 908 22.26 20.40 -38.78
CA HIS A 908 23.11 21.51 -39.18
C HIS A 908 24.60 21.13 -39.15
N ASP A 909 25.07 20.57 -38.04
CA ASP A 909 26.48 20.23 -37.83
C ASP A 909 26.92 19.07 -38.75
N MET A 910 26.03 18.09 -39.00
CA MET A 910 26.23 17.06 -40.03
C MET A 910 26.40 17.67 -41.43
N GLY A 911 25.59 18.68 -41.78
CA GLY A 911 25.69 19.40 -43.05
C GLY A 911 27.07 20.03 -43.23
N ASP A 912 27.58 20.69 -42.19
CA ASP A 912 28.92 21.28 -42.19
C ASP A 912 30.03 20.21 -42.35
N VAL A 913 29.89 19.05 -41.72
CA VAL A 913 30.85 17.93 -41.84
C VAL A 913 30.81 17.34 -43.26
N TYR A 914 29.62 17.15 -43.84
CA TYR A 914 29.49 16.70 -45.23
C TYR A 914 30.09 17.70 -46.22
N MET A 915 29.97 19.01 -45.96
CA MET A 915 30.66 20.03 -46.76
C MET A 915 32.18 19.93 -46.65
N LYS A 916 32.72 19.70 -45.44
CA LYS A 916 34.16 19.46 -45.25
C LYS A 916 34.63 18.19 -45.97
N LEU A 917 33.84 17.12 -45.96
CA LEU A 917 34.10 15.88 -46.70
C LEU A 917 34.03 16.07 -48.21
N ALA A 918 33.09 16.88 -48.72
CA ALA A 918 32.98 17.16 -50.15
C ALA A 918 34.24 17.83 -50.73
N GLY A 919 34.99 18.56 -49.90
CA GLY A 919 36.30 19.10 -50.24
C GLY A 919 37.45 18.09 -50.17
N SER A 920 37.20 16.85 -49.73
CA SER A 920 38.22 15.79 -49.57
C SER A 920 37.94 14.56 -50.43
N GLU A 921 36.69 14.08 -50.50
CA GLU A 921 36.27 12.93 -51.31
C GLU A 921 34.77 13.00 -51.69
N ASP A 922 34.37 12.24 -52.73
CA ASP A 922 32.97 12.05 -53.15
C ASP A 922 32.12 13.33 -53.22
N ARG A 923 32.72 14.41 -53.76
CA ARG A 923 32.19 15.78 -53.73
C ARG A 923 30.69 15.89 -54.00
N LYS A 924 30.21 15.29 -55.10
CA LYS A 924 28.80 15.37 -55.51
C LYS A 924 27.86 14.70 -54.49
N ALA A 925 28.22 13.51 -54.01
CA ALA A 925 27.40 12.76 -53.06
C ALA A 925 27.36 13.46 -51.69
N ASN A 926 28.50 13.99 -51.25
CA ASN A 926 28.59 14.70 -49.98
C ASN A 926 27.89 16.07 -50.01
N ILE A 927 27.94 16.81 -51.13
CA ILE A 927 27.14 18.03 -51.33
C ILE A 927 25.63 17.74 -51.21
N GLN A 928 25.16 16.66 -51.84
CA GLN A 928 23.76 16.26 -51.78
C GLN A 928 23.31 15.97 -50.34
N LYS A 929 24.11 15.19 -49.60
CA LYS A 929 23.85 14.91 -48.18
C LYS A 929 23.88 16.17 -47.30
N ALA A 930 24.78 17.11 -47.58
CA ALA A 930 24.83 18.38 -46.86
C ALA A 930 23.55 19.20 -47.07
N LEU A 931 23.08 19.31 -48.32
CA LEU A 931 21.82 20.00 -48.64
C LEU A 931 20.62 19.34 -47.98
N GLU A 932 20.56 18.01 -47.92
CA GLU A 932 19.52 17.26 -47.21
C GLU A 932 19.53 17.59 -45.71
N CYS A 933 20.71 17.52 -45.08
CA CYS A 933 20.86 17.84 -43.67
C CYS A 933 20.46 19.29 -43.35
N PHE A 934 20.91 20.26 -44.15
CA PHE A 934 20.51 21.65 -43.98
C PHE A 934 19.00 21.82 -44.15
N SER A 935 18.40 21.22 -45.19
CA SER A 935 16.95 21.28 -45.45
C SER A 935 16.13 20.75 -44.26
N GLU A 936 16.59 19.67 -43.62
CA GLU A 936 15.95 19.14 -42.43
C GLU A 936 16.10 20.08 -41.22
N ALA A 937 17.25 20.71 -41.04
CA ALA A 937 17.48 21.65 -39.94
C ALA A 937 16.55 22.88 -40.01
N ILE A 938 16.29 23.41 -41.21
CA ILE A 938 15.42 24.60 -41.40
C ILE A 938 13.94 24.32 -41.11
N ARG A 939 13.54 23.04 -41.01
CA ARG A 939 12.17 22.69 -40.60
C ARG A 939 11.89 23.12 -39.15
N ILE A 940 12.93 23.26 -38.34
CA ILE A 940 12.87 23.71 -36.94
C ILE A 940 13.47 25.11 -36.80
N TYR A 941 14.63 25.37 -37.41
CA TYR A 941 15.21 26.71 -37.44
C TYR A 941 14.45 27.60 -38.42
N THR A 942 13.21 27.97 -38.08
CA THR A 942 12.37 28.86 -38.89
C THR A 942 12.89 30.30 -38.84
N ASN A 943 12.50 31.12 -39.82
CA ASN A 943 12.86 32.54 -39.82
C ASN A 943 12.18 33.33 -38.69
N GLU A 944 11.05 32.83 -38.18
CA GLU A 944 10.30 33.48 -37.09
C GLU A 944 10.97 33.22 -35.74
N ASP A 945 11.36 31.97 -35.48
CA ASP A 945 11.90 31.56 -34.18
C ASP A 945 13.43 31.73 -34.09
N TYR A 946 14.15 31.53 -35.20
CA TYR A 946 15.62 31.51 -35.25
C TYR A 946 16.20 32.24 -36.48
N PRO A 947 15.89 33.56 -36.67
CA PRO A 947 16.20 34.29 -37.90
C PRO A 947 17.69 34.25 -38.31
N LEU A 948 18.62 34.36 -37.36
CA LEU A 948 20.05 34.38 -37.64
C LEU A 948 20.59 33.04 -38.15
N ILE A 949 20.22 31.94 -37.48
CA ILE A 949 20.64 30.59 -37.87
C ILE A 949 19.93 30.19 -39.17
N HIS A 950 18.65 30.54 -39.30
CA HIS A 950 17.89 30.34 -40.53
C HIS A 950 18.60 30.98 -41.73
N GLU A 951 18.96 32.27 -41.62
CA GLU A 951 19.67 33.00 -42.68
C GLU A 951 21.04 32.38 -42.99
N GLU A 952 21.80 31.98 -41.95
CA GLU A 952 23.09 31.30 -42.13
C GLU A 952 22.93 30.02 -42.96
N ILE A 953 21.97 29.17 -42.61
CA ILE A 953 21.74 27.90 -43.29
C ILE A 953 21.27 28.13 -44.73
N ILE A 954 20.35 29.07 -44.96
CA ILE A 954 19.90 29.43 -46.30
C ILE A 954 21.08 29.91 -47.15
N LYS A 955 21.94 30.79 -46.61
CA LYS A 955 23.13 31.27 -47.30
C LYS A 955 24.12 30.14 -47.61
N LYS A 956 24.31 29.19 -46.69
CA LYS A 956 25.10 27.97 -46.95
C LYS A 956 24.51 27.18 -48.12
N MET A 957 23.20 26.93 -48.11
CA MET A 957 22.52 26.19 -49.18
C MET A 957 22.58 26.90 -50.54
N GLU A 958 22.44 28.22 -50.57
CA GLU A 958 22.59 29.01 -51.81
C GLU A 958 24.01 28.96 -52.36
N ASN A 959 25.02 29.06 -51.49
CA ASN A 959 26.42 28.96 -51.87
C ASN A 959 26.79 27.57 -52.41
N ILE A 960 26.11 26.51 -51.96
CA ILE A 960 26.32 25.14 -52.44
C ILE A 960 25.69 24.93 -53.84
N LYS A 961 24.62 25.66 -54.14
CA LYS A 961 23.91 25.57 -55.43
C LYS A 961 24.57 26.39 -56.55
N LYS A 962 25.37 27.40 -56.19
CA LYS A 962 26.21 28.18 -57.10
C LYS A 962 27.52 27.45 -57.37
#